data_AF-A0A8S1TXL3-F1
#
_entry.id   AF-A0A8S1TXL3-F1
#
_cell.length_a   1.000
_cell.length_b   1.000
_cell.length_c   1.000
_cell.angle_alpha   90.00
_cell.angle_beta   90.00
_cell.angle_gamma   90.00
#
_symmetry.space_group_name_H-M   'P 1'
#
loop_
_entity.id
_entity.type
_entity.pdbx_description
1 polymer ?
#
loop_
_entity_poly.entity_id
_entity_poly.type
_entity_poly.pdbx_seq_one_letter_code
_entity_poly.pdbx_strand_id
1 'polypeptide(L)'
;MSLQRAKRNATKMTYSVEEENESDSSSKQIKKKFKKNTKVTITECKKKVKTQPLLRFNPIAWSRLINVGKVLGQVDTQGILNNDECILTIQLNDIGQQNVYKEWFDEDQKYELDEKSNLIKPFGFKSNLHYLNQFEKRIQNRYYWDNEAVWNDLYKLFGNSYLRCRSQQDYNYLSKVWLDSKVKIKPIIDVFNIQIELDVKNLMEIDKEFKVQTTKWPVIPDKKDIRSYQEIYNYEPNPNQEPYIEQIKEKLSTSKRPIKCDKDCVCFDLSKMGTFSYVNITWDSECPNRKNRVECLEHEGTNQPCMNMSIQSKQHQVNKFKQEENADVEETPCWGIDAYTRKVIMNILPLNYDETQKNKFMEKLLLAINRPSDKENAYDMRLACDYIIKESKLMSSHYNQEDRKMAKQIKKVIKYNPEGFRIHTKGFGLVCVNKQGIKNNSLIIPYLGEIYQPWRWYEKQDFIKKQMKEHNQKDILPDFYNIMLDIHRDDIKGIDFLFVDPINKGNYSSRLSHSCNPNCGTVTTVSNGTYIIGMYAMREIQYGEELTFDYCSFTESKQEQLQALCLCGSEKCKIYYLQLSNCKEYNGILDKEHCFLTRNAILLKSCSDNIDKSNEDSELYSKYRIGSSVLNDCPLWLKNWVGYILKFIDQERQTYKSELNLKYEQTTEVEQWNHFTATQHSEDRIQNLIFTLDKIKFFLNNSDSSEPPISIIGDNDLLDSFWKDYSSGSSNESSFFNELYQLFQKHNQKKMIELIHLIYKKKQQLHDYKENLLYIHKQELLLTRMLFLTLSHMLMQQQYTFHHEALSLILYMMAFTYTYFKPYEYVGFLSPPIEDLEWRKVGAFKKKCKSEGRAYSSQFVWGQLIGWFKQTVAAPQASLSQDRRGTLSYPAISSFDKAGDKAYPFQQSKAQSSRSFFIQHLLDKPSYMWPPETASWSYKNTYKIYGTILFEQFYSTELEEDFLDEVLANHTLEYDQKFQLFVKYESKKFKHSIDLFDKFKDIFQPYIGDNQLNYKDMIVAPLRYRRCKFENNSKRESYIENLRSEGKSEEADLIQKFPFISYAI
;
A
#
# COMPACT_ATOMS: atom_id res chain seq x y z
N MET A 1 -18.16 -2.05 5.70
CA MET A 1 -18.79 -2.80 6.81
C MET A 1 -17.93 -2.70 8.07
N SER A 2 -18.17 -1.72 8.96
CA SER A 2 -17.27 -1.44 10.11
C SER A 2 -17.98 -1.08 11.42
N LEU A 3 -19.32 -0.98 11.43
CA LEU A 3 -20.10 -0.38 12.52
C LEU A 3 -20.53 -1.32 13.67
N GLN A 4 -20.05 -2.57 13.72
CA GLN A 4 -20.51 -3.59 14.69
C GLN A 4 -19.41 -4.30 15.50
N ARG A 5 -18.19 -3.74 15.62
CA ARG A 5 -17.10 -4.35 16.43
C ARG A 5 -16.50 -3.50 17.56
N ALA A 6 -17.03 -2.30 17.83
CA ALA A 6 -16.53 -1.40 18.88
C ALA A 6 -17.41 -1.30 20.16
N LYS A 7 -18.43 -2.15 20.32
CA LYS A 7 -19.28 -2.20 21.54
C LYS A 7 -18.94 -3.38 22.45
N ARG A 8 -17.78 -3.32 23.13
CA ARG A 8 -17.43 -4.02 24.40
C ARG A 8 -15.95 -3.75 24.73
N ASN A 9 -15.70 -2.73 25.56
CA ASN A 9 -14.56 -2.57 26.47
C ASN A 9 -14.64 -1.16 27.10
N ALA A 10 -15.54 -1.01 28.07
CA ALA A 10 -15.74 0.24 28.80
C ALA A 10 -15.80 -0.06 30.30
N THR A 11 -14.65 -0.19 30.94
CA THR A 11 -14.55 -0.46 32.39
C THR A 11 -13.34 0.24 33.00
N LYS A 12 -13.61 1.29 33.78
CA LYS A 12 -12.78 1.85 34.86
C LYS A 12 -11.26 1.95 34.63
N MET A 13 -10.80 3.13 34.22
CA MET A 13 -9.60 3.73 34.81
C MET A 13 -9.97 5.10 35.39
N THR A 14 -9.99 5.19 36.72
CA THR A 14 -10.05 6.44 37.47
C THR A 14 -8.63 6.89 37.75
N TYR A 15 -8.24 8.06 37.24
CA TYR A 15 -7.06 8.77 37.72
C TYR A 15 -7.51 10.02 38.48
N SER A 16 -6.90 10.24 39.64
CA SER A 16 -7.13 11.39 40.50
C SER A 16 -6.65 12.68 39.84
N VAL A 17 -7.37 13.76 40.07
CA VAL A 17 -6.83 15.11 39.94
C VAL A 17 -6.12 15.43 41.25
N GLU A 18 -4.82 15.66 41.22
CA GLU A 18 -4.09 16.28 42.32
C GLU A 18 -4.03 17.79 42.07
N GLU A 19 -4.33 18.58 43.10
CA GLU A 19 -4.35 20.04 43.05
C GLU A 19 -2.97 20.59 43.44
N GLU A 20 -2.23 21.15 42.48
CA GLU A 20 -1.12 22.06 42.79
C GLU A 20 -1.54 23.51 42.52
N ASN A 21 -1.91 24.22 43.58
CA ASN A 21 -1.96 25.67 43.60
C ASN A 21 -0.62 26.20 44.13
N GLU A 22 0.11 27.00 43.35
CA GLU A 22 0.88 28.10 43.95
C GLU A 22 1.16 29.26 42.97
N SER A 23 1.51 30.40 43.54
CA SER A 23 1.86 31.67 42.89
C SER A 23 3.31 31.62 42.30
N ASP A 24 3.85 32.59 41.57
CA ASP A 24 3.59 34.04 41.59
C ASP A 24 3.99 34.76 40.28
N SER A 25 3.71 36.06 40.26
CA SER A 25 3.93 37.08 39.24
C SER A 25 5.37 37.26 38.74
N SER A 26 5.53 37.51 37.43
CA SER A 26 6.63 38.33 36.85
C SER A 26 6.59 38.52 35.31
N SER A 27 5.56 39.16 34.74
CA SER A 27 5.55 39.45 33.28
C SER A 27 4.76 40.71 32.85
N LYS A 28 4.70 41.74 33.71
CA LYS A 28 4.01 43.02 33.43
C LYS A 28 4.86 44.09 32.70
N GLN A 29 6.01 43.71 32.13
CA GLN A 29 6.87 44.57 31.31
C GLN A 29 7.18 43.90 29.95
N ILE A 30 7.83 44.64 29.03
CA ILE A 30 8.07 44.23 27.63
C ILE A 30 6.80 44.19 26.73
N LYS A 31 6.06 45.31 26.68
CA LYS A 31 5.21 45.66 25.52
C LYS A 31 5.01 47.17 25.29
N LYS A 32 6.02 47.98 25.68
CA LYS A 32 6.09 49.44 25.43
C LYS A 32 7.44 49.86 24.83
N LYS A 33 7.66 49.57 23.54
CA LYS A 33 8.61 50.25 22.62
C LYS A 33 8.29 49.82 21.18
N PHE A 34 8.71 50.61 20.19
CA PHE A 34 8.44 50.48 18.75
C PHE A 34 7.01 50.77 18.23
N LYS A 35 6.66 52.06 18.14
CA LYS A 35 6.52 52.76 16.83
C LYS A 35 6.26 54.26 16.99
N LYS A 36 7.21 55.08 16.54
CA LYS A 36 7.12 56.51 16.22
C LYS A 36 8.13 56.78 15.09
N ASN A 37 7.91 57.86 14.33
CA ASN A 37 8.72 58.34 13.19
C ASN A 37 8.59 57.45 11.92
N THR A 38 8.35 57.96 10.70
CA THR A 38 7.95 59.34 10.29
C THR A 38 7.20 59.34 8.92
N LYS A 39 6.44 60.44 8.66
CA LYS A 39 6.31 61.24 7.41
C LYS A 39 6.88 60.67 6.08
N VAL A 40 6.30 60.85 4.88
CA VAL A 40 5.14 61.63 4.33
C VAL A 40 4.84 61.07 2.88
N THR A 41 3.97 61.47 1.91
CA THR A 41 3.12 62.63 1.51
C THR A 41 2.05 62.18 0.47
N ILE A 42 1.18 63.10 -0.02
CA ILE A 42 0.59 63.22 -1.41
C ILE A 42 -0.07 61.96 -2.05
N THR A 43 -1.32 61.88 -2.55
CA THR A 43 -2.52 62.77 -2.76
C THR A 43 -3.72 61.84 -3.14
N GLU A 44 -4.99 62.20 -3.44
CA GLU A 44 -5.76 63.46 -3.53
C GLU A 44 -7.29 63.20 -3.21
N CYS A 45 -8.19 64.10 -3.62
CA CYS A 45 -9.63 64.14 -3.37
C CYS A 45 -10.50 63.01 -3.96
N LYS A 46 -11.48 62.57 -3.17
CA LYS A 46 -12.90 62.89 -3.49
C LYS A 46 -13.62 63.45 -2.26
N LYS A 47 -14.33 64.57 -2.45
CA LYS A 47 -15.01 65.33 -1.38
C LYS A 47 -16.10 64.50 -0.70
N LYS A 48 -16.12 64.48 0.63
CA LYS A 48 -17.35 64.30 1.42
C LYS A 48 -17.62 65.59 2.19
N VAL A 49 -18.89 66.00 2.21
CA VAL A 49 -19.35 67.25 2.85
C VAL A 49 -19.11 67.17 4.35
N LYS A 50 -18.51 68.21 4.94
CA LYS A 50 -18.49 68.41 6.39
C LYS A 50 -19.88 68.85 6.83
N THR A 51 -20.69 67.95 7.39
CA THR A 51 -21.78 68.36 8.28
C THR A 51 -21.17 68.84 9.59
N GLN A 52 -21.52 70.06 10.03
CA GLN A 52 -21.05 70.60 11.30
C GLN A 52 -21.57 69.76 12.49
N PRO A 53 -20.83 69.73 13.63
CA PRO A 53 -21.33 69.13 14.86
C PRO A 53 -22.39 70.04 15.50
N LEU A 54 -23.66 69.78 15.23
CA LEU A 54 -24.77 70.37 15.98
C LEU A 54 -24.66 70.01 17.47
N LEU A 55 -24.69 71.01 18.34
CA LEU A 55 -24.62 70.85 19.79
C LEU A 55 -25.93 70.24 20.34
N ARG A 56 -25.99 68.90 20.39
CA ARG A 56 -27.16 68.12 20.81
C ARG A 56 -27.14 67.81 22.32
N PHE A 57 -27.72 68.69 23.13
CA PHE A 57 -27.84 68.50 24.58
C PHE A 57 -29.30 68.28 25.05
N ASN A 58 -29.79 67.05 24.89
CA ASN A 58 -30.69 66.45 25.88
C ASN A 58 -30.02 65.15 26.37
N PRO A 59 -29.42 65.15 27.58
CA PRO A 59 -28.69 63.99 28.10
C PRO A 59 -29.56 62.73 28.23
N ILE A 60 -30.87 62.86 28.41
CA ILE A 60 -31.77 61.73 28.70
C ILE A 60 -32.18 61.01 27.40
N ALA A 61 -32.58 61.76 26.37
CA ALA A 61 -32.88 61.15 25.06
C ALA A 61 -31.64 60.47 24.46
N TRP A 62 -30.47 61.10 24.58
CA TRP A 62 -29.21 60.55 24.08
C TRP A 62 -28.69 59.41 24.98
N SER A 63 -28.87 59.45 26.30
CA SER A 63 -28.53 58.31 27.16
C SER A 63 -29.45 57.11 26.93
N ARG A 64 -30.74 57.30 26.62
CA ARG A 64 -31.64 56.20 26.19
C ARG A 64 -31.15 55.54 24.90
N LEU A 65 -30.82 56.33 23.87
CA LEU A 65 -30.27 55.81 22.60
C LEU A 65 -28.90 55.13 22.78
N ILE A 66 -28.01 55.71 23.60
CA ILE A 66 -26.73 55.09 23.98
C ILE A 66 -26.96 53.82 24.80
N ASN A 67 -27.96 53.78 25.67
CA ASN A 67 -28.24 52.60 26.49
C ASN A 67 -28.88 51.48 25.67
N VAL A 68 -29.78 51.75 24.71
CA VAL A 68 -30.21 50.74 23.72
C VAL A 68 -29.00 50.23 22.92
N GLY A 69 -28.08 51.12 22.51
CA GLY A 69 -26.82 50.74 21.86
C GLY A 69 -25.87 49.92 22.76
N LYS A 70 -25.81 50.19 24.06
CA LYS A 70 -25.03 49.42 25.04
C LYS A 70 -25.67 48.07 25.32
N VAL A 71 -26.98 48.02 25.51
CA VAL A 71 -27.76 46.80 25.74
C VAL A 71 -27.59 45.85 24.55
N LEU A 72 -27.80 46.34 23.31
CA LEU A 72 -27.52 45.57 22.08
C LEU A 72 -26.03 45.26 21.84
N GLY A 73 -25.13 45.77 22.68
CA GLY A 73 -23.68 45.54 22.66
C GLY A 73 -23.12 44.95 23.96
N GLN A 74 -23.97 44.51 24.88
CA GLN A 74 -23.60 43.87 26.14
C GLN A 74 -23.80 42.37 26.05
N VAL A 75 -22.95 41.61 26.77
CA VAL A 75 -22.80 40.15 26.60
C VAL A 75 -23.83 39.36 27.44
N ASP A 76 -24.71 40.03 28.18
CA ASP A 76 -25.85 39.37 28.86
C ASP A 76 -26.96 39.07 27.84
N THR A 77 -26.89 37.87 27.27
CA THR A 77 -27.73 37.46 26.14
C THR A 77 -29.17 37.13 26.53
N GLN A 78 -29.43 36.81 27.81
CA GLN A 78 -30.71 36.28 28.27
C GLN A 78 -31.57 37.35 28.96
N GLY A 79 -30.98 38.27 29.74
CA GLY A 79 -31.74 39.35 30.37
C GLY A 79 -32.51 40.21 29.36
N ILE A 80 -31.92 40.51 28.20
CA ILE A 80 -32.49 41.37 27.16
C ILE A 80 -33.68 40.70 26.45
N LEU A 81 -33.60 39.38 26.22
CA LEU A 81 -34.66 38.62 25.55
C LEU A 81 -35.81 38.23 26.49
N ASN A 82 -35.53 38.13 27.80
CA ASN A 82 -36.50 37.70 28.81
C ASN A 82 -37.20 38.87 29.53
N ASN A 83 -36.54 40.01 29.73
CA ASN A 83 -37.18 41.17 30.37
C ASN A 83 -38.08 41.92 29.39
N ASP A 84 -39.36 42.06 29.73
CA ASP A 84 -40.24 43.04 29.09
C ASP A 84 -40.01 44.46 29.65
N GLU A 85 -39.44 44.56 30.86
CA GLU A 85 -38.95 45.80 31.50
C GLU A 85 -37.72 46.44 30.80
N CYS A 86 -37.27 45.90 29.66
CA CYS A 86 -36.40 46.66 28.76
C CYS A 86 -37.15 47.82 28.06
N ILE A 87 -38.48 47.88 28.19
CA ILE A 87 -39.24 49.13 28.08
C ILE A 87 -38.97 49.95 29.35
N LEU A 88 -38.28 51.09 29.21
CA LEU A 88 -38.11 52.05 30.29
C LEU A 88 -39.47 52.69 30.66
N THR A 89 -40.18 52.07 31.59
CA THR A 89 -41.47 52.53 32.15
C THR A 89 -41.27 53.78 33.01
N ILE A 90 -41.05 54.91 32.36
CA ILE A 90 -40.93 56.22 32.99
C ILE A 90 -42.31 56.86 33.01
N GLN A 91 -42.91 56.95 34.20
CA GLN A 91 -44.17 57.65 34.41
C GLN A 91 -44.04 59.12 33.97
N LEU A 92 -45.02 59.61 33.21
CA LEU A 92 -45.02 60.96 32.61
C LEU A 92 -45.47 62.06 33.61
N ASN A 93 -45.21 61.86 34.89
CA ASN A 93 -45.91 62.61 35.95
C ASN A 93 -45.21 63.91 36.38
N ASP A 94 -43.91 64.06 36.14
CA ASP A 94 -43.15 65.27 36.50
C ASP A 94 -42.26 65.76 35.34
N ILE A 95 -42.80 66.65 34.52
CA ILE A 95 -42.15 67.82 33.88
C ILE A 95 -43.25 68.62 33.17
N GLY A 96 -43.24 69.94 33.32
CA GLY A 96 -44.27 70.83 32.79
C GLY A 96 -44.34 70.89 31.26
N GLN A 97 -45.44 71.45 30.74
CA GLN A 97 -45.74 71.51 29.30
C GLN A 97 -44.78 72.39 28.48
N GLN A 98 -43.68 71.81 28.02
CA GLN A 98 -43.07 72.17 26.75
C GLN A 98 -42.82 70.90 25.92
N ASN A 99 -43.35 70.86 24.70
CA ASN A 99 -43.13 69.75 23.79
C ASN A 99 -41.78 69.92 23.06
N VAL A 100 -40.68 69.79 23.82
CA VAL A 100 -39.29 69.93 23.33
C VAL A 100 -38.95 68.93 22.21
N TYR A 101 -39.73 67.87 22.06
CA TYR A 101 -39.60 66.92 20.95
C TYR A 101 -40.06 67.49 19.60
N LYS A 102 -40.85 68.56 19.57
CA LYS A 102 -41.38 69.13 18.32
C LYS A 102 -40.26 69.80 17.50
N GLU A 103 -39.50 70.70 18.12
CA GLU A 103 -38.37 71.39 17.48
C GLU A 103 -37.19 70.46 17.11
N TRP A 104 -37.13 69.26 17.68
CA TRP A 104 -36.07 68.28 17.40
C TRP A 104 -36.33 67.42 16.16
N PHE A 105 -37.59 67.33 15.71
CA PHE A 105 -38.07 66.26 14.83
C PHE A 105 -38.90 66.75 13.63
N ASP A 106 -39.27 68.03 13.57
CA ASP A 106 -39.98 68.66 12.44
C ASP A 106 -39.03 69.02 11.26
N GLU A 107 -38.41 68.01 10.63
CA GLU A 107 -38.10 68.05 9.19
C GLU A 107 -39.18 67.24 8.45
N ASP A 108 -39.75 67.77 7.36
CA ASP A 108 -40.78 67.11 6.53
C ASP A 108 -40.25 65.87 5.77
N GLN A 109 -39.86 64.84 6.51
CA GLN A 109 -39.64 63.52 5.95
C GLN A 109 -40.99 62.97 5.50
N LYS A 110 -41.11 62.69 4.21
CA LYS A 110 -42.23 61.90 3.70
C LYS A 110 -42.20 60.55 4.39
N TYR A 111 -43.38 60.02 4.72
CA TYR A 111 -43.52 58.66 5.23
C TYR A 111 -44.26 57.80 4.21
N GLU A 112 -44.02 56.50 4.26
CA GLU A 112 -44.62 55.48 3.39
C GLU A 112 -45.05 54.27 4.23
N LEU A 113 -46.03 53.50 3.74
CA LEU A 113 -46.45 52.27 4.41
C LEU A 113 -45.39 51.18 4.14
N ASP A 114 -44.84 50.59 5.21
CA ASP A 114 -44.09 49.35 5.13
C ASP A 114 -45.07 48.18 5.03
N GLU A 115 -45.44 47.81 3.80
CA GLU A 115 -46.36 46.69 3.49
C GLU A 115 -45.97 45.37 4.19
N LYS A 116 -44.71 45.21 4.61
CA LYS A 116 -44.19 43.98 5.25
C LYS A 116 -44.33 43.97 6.77
N SER A 117 -44.47 45.12 7.42
CA SER A 117 -44.78 45.23 8.86
C SER A 117 -46.14 45.87 9.14
N ASN A 118 -46.82 46.38 8.10
CA ASN A 118 -48.05 47.16 8.18
C ASN A 118 -47.92 48.40 9.09
N LEU A 119 -46.76 49.09 9.02
CA LEU A 119 -46.43 50.27 9.82
C LEU A 119 -45.96 51.43 8.93
N ILE A 120 -46.19 52.66 9.37
CA ILE A 120 -45.69 53.86 8.69
C ILE A 120 -44.18 54.01 8.98
N LYS A 121 -43.35 54.04 7.93
CA LYS A 121 -41.89 54.24 8.01
C LYS A 121 -41.43 55.48 7.23
N PRO A 122 -40.25 56.06 7.52
CA PRO A 122 -39.74 57.19 6.73
C PRO A 122 -39.40 56.75 5.30
N PHE A 123 -39.64 57.63 4.34
CA PHE A 123 -39.46 57.37 2.91
C PHE A 123 -38.01 57.00 2.58
N GLY A 124 -37.80 55.82 2.01
CA GLY A 124 -36.47 55.27 1.71
C GLY A 124 -35.79 54.51 2.85
N PHE A 125 -36.39 54.40 4.05
CA PHE A 125 -35.96 53.40 5.03
C PHE A 125 -36.23 52.00 4.46
N LYS A 126 -35.25 51.10 4.58
CA LYS A 126 -35.40 49.68 4.23
C LYS A 126 -35.99 48.93 5.41
N SER A 127 -37.06 48.18 5.18
CA SER A 127 -37.71 47.36 6.21
C SER A 127 -36.72 46.37 6.84
N ASN A 128 -36.57 46.43 8.16
CA ASN A 128 -35.64 45.55 8.88
C ASN A 128 -36.09 44.08 8.88
N LEU A 129 -37.36 43.79 8.58
CA LEU A 129 -37.84 42.41 8.39
C LEU A 129 -37.12 41.70 7.24
N HIS A 130 -36.74 42.41 6.17
CA HIS A 130 -35.93 41.78 5.11
C HIS A 130 -34.54 41.36 5.62
N TYR A 131 -33.96 42.17 6.51
CA TYR A 131 -32.65 41.87 7.11
C TYR A 131 -32.71 40.77 8.17
N LEU A 132 -33.84 40.61 8.89
CA LEU A 132 -34.10 39.44 9.75
C LEU A 132 -34.04 38.14 8.94
N ASN A 133 -34.76 38.05 7.82
CA ASN A 133 -34.75 36.84 6.99
C ASN A 133 -33.34 36.55 6.42
N GLN A 134 -32.48 37.57 6.25
CA GLN A 134 -31.06 37.35 5.92
C GLN A 134 -30.22 36.90 7.13
N PHE A 135 -30.52 37.39 8.33
CA PHE A 135 -29.85 37.00 9.58
C PHE A 135 -30.17 35.54 9.95
N GLU A 136 -31.44 35.16 9.86
CA GLU A 136 -31.92 33.77 9.98
C GLU A 136 -31.20 32.85 8.98
N LYS A 137 -31.17 33.24 7.70
CA LYS A 137 -30.41 32.51 6.67
C LYS A 137 -28.90 32.46 6.96
N ARG A 138 -28.30 33.44 7.63
CA ARG A 138 -26.90 33.37 8.07
C ARG A 138 -26.71 32.35 9.20
N ILE A 139 -27.67 32.20 10.12
CA ILE A 139 -27.64 31.16 11.17
C ILE A 139 -27.86 29.77 10.56
N GLN A 140 -28.91 29.59 9.75
CA GLN A 140 -29.21 28.33 9.04
C GLN A 140 -28.02 27.82 8.22
N ASN A 141 -27.26 28.72 7.60
CA ASN A 141 -26.07 28.38 6.81
C ASN A 141 -24.75 28.40 7.60
N ARG A 142 -24.79 28.41 8.95
CA ARG A 142 -23.62 28.32 9.86
C ARG A 142 -22.59 29.45 9.75
N TYR A 143 -22.97 30.69 9.45
CA TYR A 143 -22.03 31.82 9.34
C TYR A 143 -21.46 32.35 10.67
N TYR A 144 -21.90 31.83 11.82
CA TYR A 144 -21.48 32.26 13.15
C TYR A 144 -20.98 31.08 13.97
N TRP A 145 -19.99 31.31 14.83
CA TRP A 145 -19.39 30.28 15.70
C TRP A 145 -19.27 30.74 17.17
N ASP A 146 -19.72 31.95 17.47
CA ASP A 146 -19.86 32.52 18.80
C ASP A 146 -21.12 33.40 18.83
N ASN A 147 -21.69 33.55 20.03
CA ASN A 147 -22.73 34.55 20.27
C ASN A 147 -22.21 35.97 20.00
N GLU A 148 -20.92 36.26 20.21
CA GLU A 148 -20.34 37.58 19.96
C GLU A 148 -20.56 38.04 18.51
N ALA A 149 -20.35 37.19 17.50
CA ALA A 149 -20.59 37.51 16.10
C ALA A 149 -22.08 37.63 15.74
N VAL A 150 -22.97 36.91 16.44
CA VAL A 150 -24.43 37.01 16.30
C VAL A 150 -24.90 38.38 16.80
N TRP A 151 -24.55 38.74 18.03
CA TRP A 151 -24.88 40.06 18.62
C TRP A 151 -24.22 41.20 17.87
N ASN A 152 -22.97 41.05 17.43
CA ASN A 152 -22.32 42.01 16.55
C ASN A 152 -23.07 42.25 15.22
N ASP A 153 -23.85 41.30 14.71
CA ASP A 153 -24.63 41.47 13.47
C ASP A 153 -26.04 42.03 13.75
N LEU A 154 -26.67 41.61 14.85
CA LEU A 154 -27.90 42.22 15.36
C LEU A 154 -27.70 43.71 15.70
N TYR A 155 -26.59 44.07 16.35
CA TYR A 155 -26.19 45.45 16.56
C TYR A 155 -26.01 46.22 15.23
N LYS A 156 -25.52 45.56 14.18
CA LYS A 156 -25.39 46.17 12.85
C LYS A 156 -26.72 46.35 12.13
N LEU A 157 -27.72 45.51 12.41
CA LEU A 157 -29.12 45.66 11.97
C LEU A 157 -29.80 46.82 12.70
N PHE A 158 -29.89 46.72 14.03
CA PHE A 158 -30.75 47.57 14.85
C PHE A 158 -30.01 48.79 15.39
N GLY A 159 -28.85 48.61 16.02
CA GLY A 159 -28.06 49.71 16.61
C GLY A 159 -27.67 50.79 15.59
N ASN A 160 -27.17 50.40 14.42
CA ASN A 160 -26.87 51.33 13.32
C ASN A 160 -28.11 52.04 12.74
N SER A 161 -29.31 51.48 12.91
CA SER A 161 -30.57 52.07 12.46
C SER A 161 -31.11 53.06 13.51
N TYR A 162 -31.05 52.70 14.79
CA TYR A 162 -31.33 53.60 15.92
C TYR A 162 -30.40 54.83 15.93
N LEU A 163 -29.12 54.65 15.64
CA LEU A 163 -28.15 55.76 15.47
C LEU A 163 -28.46 56.69 14.28
N ARG A 164 -29.49 56.39 13.48
CA ARG A 164 -29.98 57.22 12.38
C ARG A 164 -31.32 57.89 12.63
N CYS A 165 -31.98 57.66 13.77
CA CYS A 165 -33.24 58.36 14.11
C CYS A 165 -33.07 59.88 13.96
N ARG A 166 -34.02 60.49 13.24
CA ARG A 166 -34.18 61.93 13.02
C ARG A 166 -35.56 62.44 13.44
N SER A 167 -36.53 61.58 13.71
CA SER A 167 -37.84 61.95 14.27
C SER A 167 -38.27 61.06 15.45
N GLN A 168 -39.27 61.50 16.23
CA GLN A 168 -39.95 60.64 17.21
C GLN A 168 -40.68 59.47 16.53
N GLN A 169 -41.16 59.69 15.30
CA GLN A 169 -41.87 58.68 14.51
C GLN A 169 -40.91 57.58 14.04
N ASP A 170 -39.66 57.91 13.71
CA ASP A 170 -38.58 56.94 13.45
C ASP A 170 -38.32 56.07 14.68
N TYR A 171 -38.23 56.70 15.86
CA TYR A 171 -37.99 56.01 17.11
C TYR A 171 -39.15 55.08 17.46
N ASN A 172 -40.40 55.52 17.27
CA ASN A 172 -41.59 54.72 17.49
C ASN A 172 -41.66 53.53 16.51
N TYR A 173 -41.42 53.76 15.21
CA TYR A 173 -41.34 52.71 14.19
C TYR A 173 -40.23 51.70 14.51
N LEU A 174 -39.00 52.15 14.78
CA LEU A 174 -37.86 51.27 15.08
C LEU A 174 -38.03 50.52 16.41
N SER A 175 -38.69 51.11 17.40
CA SER A 175 -39.01 50.43 18.67
C SER A 175 -40.08 49.38 18.50
N LYS A 176 -41.14 49.65 17.73
CA LYS A 176 -42.15 48.65 17.39
C LYS A 176 -41.54 47.52 16.55
N VAL A 177 -40.75 47.85 15.54
CA VAL A 177 -39.99 46.89 14.73
C VAL A 177 -39.01 46.07 15.57
N TRP A 178 -38.32 46.65 16.57
CA TRP A 178 -37.47 45.90 17.49
C TRP A 178 -38.28 44.93 18.36
N LEU A 179 -39.40 45.34 18.92
CA LEU A 179 -40.29 44.46 19.71
C LEU A 179 -40.83 43.30 18.85
N ASP A 180 -41.32 43.59 17.65
CA ASP A 180 -41.82 42.58 16.70
C ASP A 180 -40.68 41.68 16.15
N SER A 181 -39.43 42.17 16.20
CA SER A 181 -38.23 41.39 15.91
C SER A 181 -37.81 40.51 17.10
N LYS A 182 -37.86 41.00 18.35
CA LYS A 182 -37.45 40.30 19.59
C LYS A 182 -38.09 38.91 19.67
N VAL A 183 -39.41 38.85 19.42
CA VAL A 183 -40.21 37.61 19.42
C VAL A 183 -39.72 36.59 18.37
N LYS A 184 -39.21 37.05 17.23
CA LYS A 184 -38.67 36.17 16.16
C LYS A 184 -37.19 35.83 16.38
N ILE A 185 -36.40 36.76 16.91
CA ILE A 185 -34.97 36.61 17.18
C ILE A 185 -34.73 35.55 18.27
N LYS A 186 -35.53 35.51 19.33
CA LYS A 186 -35.31 34.58 20.46
C LYS A 186 -35.27 33.11 20.02
N PRO A 187 -36.29 32.53 19.35
CA PRO A 187 -36.22 31.16 18.84
C PRO A 187 -35.04 30.90 17.89
N ILE A 188 -34.65 31.90 17.07
CA ILE A 188 -33.51 31.79 16.15
C ILE A 188 -32.17 31.72 16.93
N ILE A 189 -32.03 32.44 18.04
CA ILE A 189 -30.86 32.39 18.93
C ILE A 189 -30.85 31.10 19.75
N ASP A 190 -32.00 30.65 20.26
CA ASP A 190 -32.11 29.40 21.01
C ASP A 190 -31.72 28.19 20.13
N VAL A 191 -32.18 28.15 18.88
CA VAL A 191 -31.72 27.19 17.86
C VAL A 191 -30.24 27.35 17.53
N PHE A 192 -29.72 28.58 17.43
CA PHE A 192 -28.28 28.80 17.19
C PHE A 192 -27.41 28.25 18.32
N ASN A 193 -27.78 28.48 19.59
CA ASN A 193 -27.03 27.99 20.76
C ASN A 193 -26.90 26.46 20.74
N ILE A 194 -28.02 25.75 20.54
CA ILE A 194 -28.02 24.28 20.42
C ILE A 194 -27.17 23.84 19.21
N GLN A 195 -27.32 24.52 18.06
CA GLN A 195 -26.59 24.17 16.84
C GLN A 195 -25.08 24.39 16.97
N ILE A 196 -24.62 25.45 17.64
CA ILE A 196 -23.17 25.72 17.80
C ILE A 196 -22.51 24.82 18.84
N GLU A 197 -23.21 24.44 19.92
CA GLU A 197 -22.72 23.41 20.83
C GLU A 197 -22.54 22.06 20.10
N LEU A 198 -23.53 21.67 19.29
CA LEU A 198 -23.43 20.49 18.44
C LEU A 198 -22.30 20.61 17.40
N ASP A 199 -22.15 21.75 16.71
CA ASP A 199 -21.11 21.91 15.69
C ASP A 199 -19.69 22.00 16.26
N VAL A 200 -19.50 22.60 17.43
CA VAL A 200 -18.21 22.57 18.15
C VAL A 200 -17.91 21.17 18.68
N LYS A 201 -18.91 20.44 19.20
CA LYS A 201 -18.75 19.04 19.61
C LYS A 201 -18.38 18.16 18.41
N ASN A 202 -19.15 18.24 17.32
CA ASN A 202 -18.89 17.54 16.07
C ASN A 202 -17.48 17.82 15.55
N LEU A 203 -17.00 19.08 15.62
CA LEU A 203 -15.65 19.50 15.22
C LEU A 203 -14.52 18.87 16.06
N MET A 204 -14.79 18.57 17.34
CA MET A 204 -13.85 17.87 18.23
C MET A 204 -13.91 16.34 18.07
N GLU A 205 -15.08 15.81 17.74
CA GLU A 205 -15.38 14.39 17.48
C GLU A 205 -15.08 13.96 16.03
N ILE A 206 -14.63 14.86 15.13
CA ILE A 206 -14.13 14.48 13.80
C ILE A 206 -12.99 13.48 14.00
N ASP A 207 -13.18 12.29 13.43
CA ASP A 207 -12.19 11.21 13.46
C ASP A 207 -10.82 11.70 13.00
N LYS A 208 -9.80 11.40 13.82
CA LYS A 208 -8.39 11.79 13.66
C LYS A 208 -7.59 10.73 12.90
N GLU A 209 -8.27 9.70 12.39
CA GLU A 209 -7.77 8.86 11.30
C GLU A 209 -7.15 9.74 10.19
N PHE A 210 -5.96 9.38 9.74
CA PHE A 210 -5.17 10.12 8.73
C PHE A 210 -4.74 11.55 9.14
N LYS A 211 -4.84 11.93 10.42
CA LYS A 211 -4.13 13.12 10.94
C LYS A 211 -2.63 12.82 11.08
N VAL A 212 -1.79 13.73 10.61
CA VAL A 212 -0.33 13.69 10.79
C VAL A 212 0.03 13.78 12.27
N GLN A 213 0.63 12.72 12.79
CA GLN A 213 1.16 12.67 14.15
C GLN A 213 2.55 13.31 14.18
N THR A 214 2.70 14.41 14.92
CA THR A 214 4.01 15.01 15.20
C THR A 214 4.05 15.62 16.60
N THR A 215 5.15 15.37 17.31
CA THR A 215 5.47 15.94 18.63
C THR A 215 5.91 17.40 18.55
N LYS A 216 6.26 17.90 17.36
CA LYS A 216 6.68 19.29 17.12
C LYS A 216 5.97 19.87 15.91
N TRP A 217 5.31 21.01 16.09
CA TRP A 217 4.67 21.78 15.02
C TRP A 217 4.76 23.28 15.33
N PRO A 218 5.01 24.17 14.34
CA PRO A 218 5.31 23.86 12.95
C PRO A 218 6.68 23.18 12.77
N VAL A 219 6.82 22.42 11.69
CA VAL A 219 8.11 21.97 11.18
C VAL A 219 8.42 22.86 9.98
N ILE A 220 9.41 23.75 10.14
CA ILE A 220 9.93 24.62 9.09
C ILE A 220 11.25 24.00 8.63
N PRO A 221 11.40 23.62 7.34
CA PRO A 221 12.66 23.12 6.82
C PRO A 221 13.77 24.18 6.95
N ASP A 222 14.93 23.80 7.48
CA ASP A 222 16.13 24.64 7.44
C ASP A 222 16.78 24.51 6.04
N LYS A 223 17.53 25.52 5.59
CA LYS A 223 18.30 25.44 4.34
C LYS A 223 19.33 24.30 4.36
N LYS A 224 19.83 23.91 5.55
CA LYS A 224 20.73 22.75 5.70
C LYS A 224 20.03 21.40 5.49
N ASP A 225 18.70 21.38 5.50
CA ASP A 225 17.88 20.17 5.31
C ASP A 225 17.51 19.98 3.81
N ILE A 226 17.90 20.92 2.93
CA ILE A 226 17.81 20.78 1.47
C ILE A 226 18.75 19.65 1.04
N ARG A 227 18.18 18.54 0.51
CA ARG A 227 18.96 17.49 -0.15
C ARG A 227 19.76 18.08 -1.30
N SER A 228 21.09 18.04 -1.23
CA SER A 228 21.98 18.40 -2.33
C SER A 228 22.18 17.21 -3.28
N TYR A 229 22.32 17.51 -4.58
CA TYR A 229 22.65 16.55 -5.62
C TYR A 229 23.63 17.18 -6.61
N GLN A 230 24.42 16.36 -7.29
CA GLN A 230 25.23 16.76 -8.43
C GLN A 230 24.32 16.91 -9.66
N GLU A 231 24.42 18.02 -10.37
CA GLU A 231 23.61 18.28 -11.56
C GLU A 231 24.17 17.49 -12.76
N ILE A 232 23.32 16.73 -13.47
CA ILE A 232 23.70 15.91 -14.63
C ILE A 232 22.75 16.12 -15.81
N TYR A 233 23.26 15.94 -17.03
CA TYR A 233 22.56 16.19 -18.30
C TYR A 233 22.25 14.92 -19.10
N ASN A 234 22.63 13.74 -18.59
CA ASN A 234 22.24 12.43 -19.10
C ASN A 234 22.16 11.44 -17.91
N TYR A 235 21.67 10.22 -18.11
CA TYR A 235 21.73 9.16 -17.10
C TYR A 235 23.19 8.75 -16.79
N GLU A 236 23.48 8.45 -15.53
CA GLU A 236 24.77 7.87 -15.14
C GLU A 236 24.57 6.41 -14.67
N PRO A 237 25.12 5.39 -15.37
CA PRO A 237 24.99 3.99 -14.99
C PRO A 237 25.55 3.71 -13.59
N ASN A 238 24.84 2.90 -12.80
CA ASN A 238 25.30 2.41 -11.49
C ASN A 238 25.08 0.88 -11.39
N PRO A 239 26.15 0.06 -11.19
CA PRO A 239 27.53 0.48 -10.93
C PRO A 239 28.20 1.10 -12.17
N ASN A 240 29.00 2.16 -11.97
CA ASN A 240 29.70 2.86 -13.06
C ASN A 240 31.02 2.14 -13.41
N GLN A 241 30.91 0.88 -13.84
CA GLN A 241 32.01 0.03 -14.31
C GLN A 241 31.52 -0.99 -15.34
N GLU A 242 32.39 -1.45 -16.21
CA GLU A 242 32.06 -2.54 -17.14
C GLU A 242 31.94 -3.89 -16.43
N PRO A 243 31.08 -4.82 -16.93
CA PRO A 243 30.24 -4.72 -18.13
C PRO A 243 28.88 -4.05 -17.89
N TYR A 244 28.59 -3.56 -16.68
CA TYR A 244 27.26 -3.08 -16.30
C TYR A 244 26.87 -1.76 -17.01
N ILE A 245 27.87 -0.94 -17.38
CA ILE A 245 27.68 0.26 -18.21
C ILE A 245 27.10 -0.12 -19.57
N GLU A 246 27.73 -1.01 -20.33
CA GLU A 246 27.22 -1.44 -21.64
C GLU A 246 25.87 -2.18 -21.54
N GLN A 247 25.65 -3.02 -20.53
CA GLN A 247 24.34 -3.65 -20.29
C GLN A 247 23.21 -2.61 -20.11
N ILE A 248 23.47 -1.54 -19.36
CA ILE A 248 22.52 -0.44 -19.16
C ILE A 248 22.28 0.34 -20.47
N LYS A 249 23.34 0.63 -21.24
CA LYS A 249 23.23 1.26 -22.56
C LYS A 249 22.43 0.41 -23.53
N GLU A 250 22.65 -0.91 -23.57
CA GLU A 250 21.94 -1.82 -24.46
C GLU A 250 20.44 -1.86 -24.13
N LYS A 251 20.08 -1.99 -22.84
CA LYS A 251 18.69 -1.90 -22.38
C LYS A 251 18.04 -0.55 -22.75
N LEU A 252 18.73 0.56 -22.51
CA LEU A 252 18.26 1.90 -22.87
C LEU A 252 18.12 2.12 -24.39
N SER A 253 18.85 1.39 -25.22
CA SER A 253 18.89 1.59 -26.67
C SER A 253 17.67 0.99 -27.39
N THR A 254 17.11 1.72 -28.35
CA THR A 254 16.00 1.28 -29.19
C THR A 254 16.29 1.45 -30.69
N SER A 255 15.64 0.62 -31.50
CA SER A 255 15.61 0.75 -32.97
C SER A 255 14.65 1.83 -33.47
N LYS A 256 13.78 2.38 -32.61
CA LYS A 256 12.83 3.46 -32.96
C LYS A 256 13.56 4.71 -33.48
N ARG A 257 13.04 5.30 -34.56
CA ARG A 257 13.56 6.52 -35.20
C ARG A 257 12.42 7.51 -35.44
N PRO A 258 12.68 8.82 -35.53
CA PRO A 258 11.68 9.78 -35.95
C PRO A 258 11.14 9.42 -37.34
N ILE A 259 9.81 9.54 -37.47
CA ILE A 259 9.11 9.54 -38.75
C ILE A 259 9.08 10.98 -39.27
N LYS A 260 8.93 11.15 -40.59
CA LYS A 260 8.73 12.47 -41.19
C LYS A 260 7.51 13.19 -40.58
N CYS A 261 7.67 14.47 -40.24
CA CYS A 261 6.58 15.37 -39.87
C CYS A 261 6.22 16.28 -41.06
N ASP A 262 4.93 16.53 -41.24
CA ASP A 262 4.45 17.50 -42.23
C ASP A 262 4.75 18.95 -41.83
N LYS A 263 4.83 19.83 -42.82
CA LYS A 263 5.17 21.26 -42.62
C LYS A 263 4.16 22.01 -41.74
N ASP A 264 2.90 21.57 -41.74
CA ASP A 264 1.81 22.16 -40.96
C ASP A 264 1.42 21.30 -39.74
N CYS A 265 2.29 20.36 -39.33
CA CYS A 265 2.01 19.41 -38.26
C CYS A 265 1.67 20.09 -36.92
N VAL A 266 0.72 19.52 -36.17
CA VAL A 266 0.28 20.03 -34.85
C VAL A 266 1.40 20.23 -33.82
N CYS A 267 2.59 19.68 -34.07
CA CYS A 267 3.74 19.80 -33.18
C CYS A 267 4.34 21.21 -33.06
N PHE A 268 3.93 22.20 -33.85
CA PHE A 268 4.36 23.61 -33.66
C PHE A 268 3.51 24.36 -32.60
N ASP A 269 2.36 23.82 -32.20
CA ASP A 269 1.40 24.46 -31.30
C ASP A 269 1.02 23.54 -30.15
N LEU A 270 1.53 23.84 -28.94
CA LEU A 270 1.27 23.08 -27.70
C LEU A 270 -0.22 22.81 -27.44
N SER A 271 -1.12 23.72 -27.87
CA SER A 271 -2.57 23.55 -27.69
C SER A 271 -3.18 22.45 -28.56
N LYS A 272 -2.51 22.09 -29.66
CA LYS A 272 -2.95 21.07 -30.65
C LYS A 272 -2.22 19.74 -30.50
N MET A 273 -1.22 19.64 -29.63
CA MET A 273 -0.37 18.44 -29.52
C MET A 273 -1.07 17.20 -28.92
N GLY A 274 -2.32 17.30 -28.47
CA GLY A 274 -3.05 16.19 -27.85
C GLY A 274 -2.67 15.93 -26.39
N THR A 275 -3.52 15.23 -25.63
CA THR A 275 -3.27 14.85 -24.23
C THR A 275 -2.62 13.47 -24.14
N PHE A 276 -2.08 13.11 -22.97
CA PHE A 276 -1.59 11.75 -22.72
C PHE A 276 -2.68 10.88 -22.10
N SER A 277 -3.01 9.75 -22.73
CA SER A 277 -3.87 8.73 -22.13
C SER A 277 -3.02 7.74 -21.35
N TYR A 278 -3.07 7.81 -20.01
CA TYR A 278 -2.43 6.83 -19.13
C TYR A 278 -3.01 5.41 -19.26
N VAL A 279 -4.27 5.28 -19.69
CA VAL A 279 -4.92 3.98 -19.92
C VAL A 279 -4.34 3.28 -21.16
N ASN A 280 -4.03 4.06 -22.20
CA ASN A 280 -3.50 3.55 -23.48
C ASN A 280 -1.98 3.69 -23.60
N ILE A 281 -1.34 4.38 -22.64
CA ILE A 281 0.09 4.75 -22.60
C ILE A 281 0.55 5.46 -23.90
N THR A 282 -0.32 6.32 -24.44
CA THR A 282 -0.12 7.01 -25.74
C THR A 282 -0.59 8.45 -25.70
N TRP A 283 0.04 9.31 -26.51
CA TRP A 283 -0.46 10.65 -26.80
C TRP A 283 -1.58 10.59 -27.84
N ASP A 284 -2.69 11.26 -27.57
CA ASP A 284 -3.82 11.46 -28.50
C ASP A 284 -3.49 12.57 -29.50
N SER A 285 -2.45 12.32 -30.32
CA SER A 285 -1.79 13.34 -31.16
C SER A 285 -1.83 12.96 -32.63
N GLU A 286 -2.10 13.95 -33.49
CA GLU A 286 -1.92 13.82 -34.94
C GLU A 286 -0.43 13.81 -35.35
N CYS A 287 0.47 14.30 -34.48
CA CYS A 287 1.91 14.25 -34.73
C CYS A 287 2.42 12.79 -34.60
N PRO A 288 2.95 12.18 -35.68
CA PRO A 288 3.35 10.77 -35.66
C PRO A 288 4.49 10.51 -34.65
N ASN A 289 5.43 11.46 -34.53
CA ASN A 289 6.53 11.38 -33.57
C ASN A 289 6.03 11.43 -32.12
N ARG A 290 5.13 12.37 -31.78
CA ARG A 290 4.56 12.45 -30.42
C ARG A 290 3.72 11.22 -30.10
N LYS A 291 2.86 10.78 -31.02
CA LYS A 291 2.03 9.57 -30.88
C LYS A 291 2.86 8.33 -30.56
N ASN A 292 3.98 8.15 -31.25
CA ASN A 292 4.92 7.05 -31.04
C ASN A 292 5.90 7.25 -29.86
N ARG A 293 5.80 8.38 -29.14
CA ARG A 293 6.70 8.80 -28.06
C ARG A 293 8.17 8.83 -28.50
N VAL A 294 8.43 9.50 -29.63
CA VAL A 294 9.77 9.73 -30.19
C VAL A 294 9.98 11.24 -30.41
N GLU A 295 11.19 11.72 -30.15
CA GLU A 295 11.66 13.07 -30.46
C GLU A 295 11.70 13.33 -31.97
N CYS A 296 11.22 14.49 -32.42
CA CYS A 296 11.30 14.91 -33.82
C CYS A 296 12.63 15.61 -34.09
N LEU A 297 13.41 15.16 -35.09
CA LEU A 297 14.71 15.77 -35.45
C LEU A 297 14.67 16.67 -36.70
N GLU A 298 13.64 16.56 -37.55
CA GLU A 298 13.65 17.22 -38.88
C GLU A 298 13.59 18.76 -38.86
N HIS A 299 13.09 19.36 -37.77
CA HIS A 299 12.82 20.80 -37.70
C HIS A 299 13.91 21.59 -36.96
N GLU A 300 15.08 21.00 -36.76
CA GLU A 300 16.16 21.59 -35.97
C GLU A 300 16.83 22.74 -36.74
N GLY A 301 17.12 23.85 -36.06
CA GLY A 301 17.65 25.06 -36.70
C GLY A 301 16.69 25.79 -37.66
N THR A 302 15.43 25.37 -37.77
CA THR A 302 14.44 26.03 -38.63
C THR A 302 13.78 27.24 -37.97
N ASN A 303 13.17 28.13 -38.77
CA ASN A 303 12.46 29.32 -38.27
C ASN A 303 11.20 29.01 -37.44
N GLN A 304 10.73 27.76 -37.42
CA GLN A 304 9.64 27.28 -36.56
C GLN A 304 10.03 25.91 -35.98
N PRO A 305 10.79 25.88 -34.87
CA PRO A 305 11.22 24.61 -34.27
C PRO A 305 10.03 23.83 -33.70
N CYS A 306 10.08 22.51 -33.87
CA CYS A 306 9.06 21.58 -33.39
C CYS A 306 9.00 21.58 -31.84
N MET A 307 7.81 21.68 -31.25
CA MET A 307 7.65 21.61 -29.78
C MET A 307 7.83 20.19 -29.23
N ASN A 308 7.91 19.18 -30.12
CA ASN A 308 8.23 17.78 -29.80
C ASN A 308 9.72 17.44 -29.99
N MET A 309 10.60 18.43 -29.80
CA MET A 309 12.05 18.27 -29.91
C MET A 309 12.81 18.91 -28.74
N SER A 310 14.12 18.69 -28.74
CA SER A 310 15.07 19.12 -27.72
C SER A 310 14.80 18.48 -26.37
N ILE A 311 14.47 17.17 -26.29
CA ILE A 311 14.08 16.56 -25.01
C ILE A 311 15.23 16.59 -23.98
N GLN A 312 16.48 16.54 -24.44
CA GLN A 312 17.68 16.65 -23.60
C GLN A 312 18.14 18.11 -23.35
N SER A 313 17.64 19.10 -24.10
CA SER A 313 18.16 20.48 -24.11
C SER A 313 17.12 21.58 -23.84
N LYS A 314 15.82 21.28 -23.91
CA LYS A 314 14.71 22.19 -23.61
C LYS A 314 14.11 21.84 -22.26
N GLN A 315 14.38 22.70 -21.29
CA GLN A 315 13.87 22.64 -19.93
C GLN A 315 13.45 24.04 -19.48
N HIS A 316 12.54 24.12 -18.52
CA HIS A 316 12.14 25.39 -17.91
C HIS A 316 13.29 26.03 -17.10
N GLN A 317 13.35 27.36 -17.04
CA GLN A 317 14.40 28.05 -16.29
C GLN A 317 14.10 28.02 -14.78
N VAL A 318 15.10 27.77 -13.94
CA VAL A 318 14.91 27.52 -12.50
C VAL A 318 15.71 28.47 -11.63
N ASN A 319 15.00 29.35 -10.93
CA ASN A 319 15.59 30.32 -10.03
C ASN A 319 16.20 29.62 -8.81
N LYS A 320 17.52 29.47 -8.79
CA LYS A 320 18.26 28.89 -7.65
C LYS A 320 18.64 29.95 -6.61
N PHE A 321 18.57 31.24 -6.96
CA PHE A 321 19.12 32.33 -6.13
C PHE A 321 18.12 33.45 -5.76
N LYS A 322 16.82 33.28 -5.99
CA LYS A 322 15.75 34.29 -5.78
C LYS A 322 15.95 35.63 -6.52
N GLN A 323 16.77 35.64 -7.57
CA GLN A 323 17.17 36.87 -8.29
C GLN A 323 17.14 36.72 -9.83
N GLU A 324 16.94 35.52 -10.36
CA GLU A 324 16.85 35.31 -11.82
C GLU A 324 15.49 35.79 -12.35
N GLU A 325 15.49 36.91 -13.09
CA GLU A 325 14.25 37.60 -13.51
C GLU A 325 13.44 36.85 -14.58
N ASN A 326 14.07 35.94 -15.34
CA ASN A 326 13.48 35.20 -16.46
C ASN A 326 13.10 33.74 -16.12
N ALA A 327 13.21 33.33 -14.85
CA ALA A 327 12.93 31.96 -14.44
C ALA A 327 11.44 31.59 -14.59
N ASP A 328 11.18 30.33 -14.94
CA ASP A 328 9.84 29.76 -15.01
C ASP A 328 9.37 29.21 -13.67
N VAL A 329 10.27 28.57 -12.90
CA VAL A 329 9.99 27.97 -11.59
C VAL A 329 11.06 28.34 -10.55
N GLU A 330 10.72 28.26 -9.27
CA GLU A 330 11.64 28.51 -8.14
C GLU A 330 11.63 27.30 -7.19
N GLU A 331 12.83 26.85 -6.75
CA GLU A 331 12.96 25.83 -5.70
C GLU A 331 12.67 26.45 -4.32
N THR A 332 11.71 25.88 -3.58
CA THR A 332 11.11 26.52 -2.41
C THR A 332 10.56 25.50 -1.41
N PRO A 333 10.48 25.82 -0.10
CA PRO A 333 9.66 25.03 0.82
C PRO A 333 8.22 24.99 0.32
N CYS A 334 7.69 23.78 0.14
CA CYS A 334 6.30 23.55 -0.27
C CYS A 334 5.49 23.03 0.92
N TRP A 335 4.19 23.30 0.89
CA TRP A 335 3.29 23.16 2.03
C TRP A 335 1.95 22.56 1.61
N GLY A 336 1.31 21.83 2.52
CA GLY A 336 0.11 21.07 2.25
C GLY A 336 -0.71 20.76 3.50
N ILE A 337 -1.81 20.04 3.33
CA ILE A 337 -2.73 19.66 4.41
C ILE A 337 -3.06 18.17 4.31
N ASP A 338 -3.25 17.53 5.46
CA ASP A 338 -3.67 16.13 5.53
C ASP A 338 -5.18 15.96 5.31
N ALA A 339 -5.62 14.71 5.14
CA ALA A 339 -7.02 14.38 4.92
C ALA A 339 -7.92 14.80 6.10
N TYR A 340 -7.40 14.76 7.32
CA TYR A 340 -8.07 15.26 8.52
C TYR A 340 -8.35 16.77 8.43
N THR A 341 -7.33 17.58 8.16
CA THR A 341 -7.45 19.04 8.02
C THR A 341 -8.38 19.41 6.87
N ARG A 342 -8.32 18.69 5.74
CA ARG A 342 -9.28 18.86 4.64
C ARG A 342 -10.73 18.62 5.10
N LYS A 343 -10.98 17.51 5.80
CA LYS A 343 -12.30 17.11 6.35
C LYS A 343 -12.83 18.12 7.37
N VAL A 344 -11.95 18.63 8.25
CA VAL A 344 -12.26 19.73 9.17
C VAL A 344 -12.73 20.98 8.42
N ILE A 345 -11.98 21.43 7.40
CA ILE A 345 -12.33 22.62 6.64
C ILE A 345 -13.67 22.44 5.91
N MET A 346 -13.88 21.35 5.17
CA MET A 346 -15.11 21.08 4.42
C MET A 346 -16.38 21.13 5.31
N ASN A 347 -16.28 20.61 6.53
CA ASN A 347 -17.38 20.58 7.50
C ASN A 347 -17.74 21.96 8.09
N ILE A 348 -16.78 22.88 8.21
CA ILE A 348 -17.03 24.23 8.76
C ILE A 348 -17.45 25.27 7.71
N LEU A 349 -17.24 24.98 6.41
CA LEU A 349 -17.63 25.87 5.33
C LEU A 349 -19.18 25.98 5.23
N PRO A 350 -19.75 27.18 5.02
CA PRO A 350 -21.19 27.42 5.12
C PRO A 350 -22.05 26.48 4.25
N LEU A 351 -23.25 26.14 4.74
CA LEU A 351 -24.11 25.12 4.12
C LEU A 351 -24.73 25.54 2.78
N ASN A 352 -24.73 26.83 2.44
CA ASN A 352 -25.19 27.33 1.13
C ASN A 352 -24.19 27.08 -0.01
N TYR A 353 -23.02 26.49 0.27
CA TYR A 353 -22.04 26.14 -0.75
C TYR A 353 -22.10 24.62 -0.98
N ASP A 354 -22.36 24.22 -2.21
CA ASP A 354 -22.25 22.81 -2.63
C ASP A 354 -20.79 22.33 -2.57
N GLU A 355 -20.60 21.01 -2.65
CA GLU A 355 -19.25 20.43 -2.56
C GLU A 355 -18.32 20.88 -3.70
N THR A 356 -18.83 21.13 -4.90
CA THR A 356 -18.02 21.64 -6.02
C THR A 356 -17.52 23.05 -5.75
N GLN A 357 -18.33 23.91 -5.15
CA GLN A 357 -17.95 25.26 -4.73
C GLN A 357 -16.92 25.21 -3.58
N LYS A 358 -17.11 24.31 -2.61
CA LYS A 358 -16.15 24.08 -1.52
C LYS A 358 -14.81 23.52 -2.03
N ASN A 359 -14.83 22.55 -2.93
CA ASN A 359 -13.62 21.93 -3.51
C ASN A 359 -12.80 22.93 -4.35
N LYS A 360 -13.47 23.75 -5.19
CA LYS A 360 -12.82 24.86 -5.91
C LYS A 360 -12.18 25.89 -4.97
N PHE A 361 -12.78 26.14 -3.81
CA PHE A 361 -12.17 26.98 -2.78
C PHE A 361 -10.96 26.30 -2.10
N MET A 362 -10.98 24.98 -1.89
CA MET A 362 -9.83 24.24 -1.36
C MET A 362 -8.59 24.33 -2.27
N GLU A 363 -8.77 24.24 -3.59
CA GLU A 363 -7.67 24.42 -4.57
C GLU A 363 -7.09 25.83 -4.49
N LYS A 364 -7.93 26.86 -4.43
CA LYS A 364 -7.52 28.26 -4.22
C LYS A 364 -6.85 28.51 -2.86
N LEU A 365 -7.22 27.74 -1.83
CA LEU A 365 -6.58 27.79 -0.52
C LEU A 365 -5.18 27.18 -0.55
N LEU A 366 -4.97 26.07 -1.27
CA LEU A 366 -3.64 25.47 -1.48
C LEU A 366 -2.69 26.42 -2.24
N LEU A 367 -3.21 27.13 -3.25
CA LEU A 367 -2.51 28.26 -3.91
C LEU A 367 -2.17 29.40 -2.94
N ALA A 368 -3.10 29.77 -2.05
CA ALA A 368 -2.87 30.82 -1.04
C ALA A 368 -1.84 30.39 0.03
N ILE A 369 -1.75 29.10 0.32
CA ILE A 369 -0.76 28.51 1.25
C ILE A 369 0.64 28.62 0.64
N ASN A 370 0.84 28.18 -0.60
CA ASN A 370 2.14 28.19 -1.29
C ASN A 370 2.50 29.53 -1.98
N ARG A 371 1.82 30.63 -1.62
CA ARG A 371 2.01 31.98 -2.19
C ARG A 371 3.50 32.39 -2.21
N PRO A 372 4.05 32.91 -3.33
CA PRO A 372 5.47 33.28 -3.41
C PRO A 372 5.94 34.34 -2.39
N SER A 373 5.02 35.16 -1.86
CA SER A 373 5.33 36.35 -1.07
C SER A 373 5.65 36.11 0.41
N ASP A 374 5.33 34.93 0.97
CA ASP A 374 5.47 34.66 2.41
C ASP A 374 5.59 33.14 2.68
N LYS A 375 6.77 32.61 2.34
CA LYS A 375 7.07 31.17 2.28
C LYS A 375 7.47 30.56 3.62
N GLU A 376 7.98 31.37 4.53
CA GLU A 376 8.50 30.94 5.85
C GLU A 376 7.37 30.81 6.89
N ASN A 377 6.30 31.61 6.76
CA ASN A 377 5.13 31.57 7.65
C ASN A 377 3.93 30.82 7.03
N ALA A 378 4.14 30.10 5.91
CA ALA A 378 3.08 29.41 5.18
C ALA A 378 2.36 28.31 6.00
N TYR A 379 2.96 27.86 7.12
CA TYR A 379 2.32 26.97 8.08
C TYR A 379 1.08 27.58 8.80
N ASP A 380 0.91 28.92 8.79
CA ASP A 380 -0.23 29.58 9.44
C ASP A 380 -1.39 29.79 8.47
N MET A 381 -2.42 28.94 8.61
CA MET A 381 -3.69 29.01 7.88
C MET A 381 -4.35 30.40 7.91
N ARG A 382 -4.13 31.19 8.98
CA ARG A 382 -4.69 32.54 9.12
C ARG A 382 -4.08 33.51 8.10
N LEU A 383 -2.81 33.34 7.75
CA LEU A 383 -2.11 34.18 6.77
C LEU A 383 -2.54 33.85 5.34
N ALA A 384 -2.70 32.57 5.01
CA ALA A 384 -3.31 32.15 3.74
C ALA A 384 -4.74 32.72 3.59
N CYS A 385 -5.54 32.67 4.66
CA CYS A 385 -6.88 33.27 4.67
C CYS A 385 -6.85 34.81 4.53
N ASP A 386 -5.93 35.51 5.20
CA ASP A 386 -5.79 36.97 5.05
C ASP A 386 -5.33 37.38 3.65
N TYR A 387 -4.47 36.59 3.01
CA TYR A 387 -4.10 36.76 1.61
C TYR A 387 -5.34 36.68 0.71
N ILE A 388 -6.16 35.64 0.83
CA ILE A 388 -7.45 35.52 0.11
C ILE A 388 -8.34 36.74 0.40
N ILE A 389 -8.46 37.16 1.66
CA ILE A 389 -9.32 38.30 2.08
C ILE A 389 -8.79 39.67 1.58
N LYS A 390 -7.50 39.77 1.23
CA LYS A 390 -6.87 40.93 0.59
C LYS A 390 -7.06 40.90 -0.93
N GLU A 391 -6.63 39.82 -1.58
CA GLU A 391 -6.61 39.72 -3.05
C GLU A 391 -8.02 39.65 -3.65
N SER A 392 -9.02 39.11 -2.94
CA SER A 392 -10.44 39.11 -3.34
C SER A 392 -11.12 40.48 -3.42
N LYS A 393 -10.36 41.57 -3.31
CA LYS A 393 -10.80 42.95 -3.54
C LYS A 393 -10.25 43.54 -4.84
N LEU A 394 -9.28 42.87 -5.48
CA LEU A 394 -8.65 43.34 -6.72
C LEU A 394 -9.44 42.80 -7.91
N MET A 395 -9.66 43.65 -8.92
CA MET A 395 -10.53 43.33 -10.06
C MET A 395 -9.92 42.32 -11.04
N SER A 396 -8.60 42.08 -10.95
CA SER A 396 -7.82 41.13 -11.75
C SER A 396 -7.39 39.89 -10.95
N SER A 397 -8.17 39.50 -9.93
CA SER A 397 -7.80 38.47 -8.96
C SER A 397 -8.41 37.11 -9.29
N HIS A 398 -7.66 36.02 -9.03
CA HIS A 398 -8.19 34.66 -9.03
C HIS A 398 -9.20 34.43 -7.88
N TYR A 399 -9.24 35.31 -6.87
CA TYR A 399 -10.11 35.21 -5.70
C TYR A 399 -11.32 36.13 -5.80
N ASN A 400 -12.50 35.63 -5.45
CA ASN A 400 -13.79 36.34 -5.55
C ASN A 400 -14.44 36.61 -4.18
N GLN A 401 -15.64 37.19 -4.18
CA GLN A 401 -16.39 37.55 -2.97
C GLN A 401 -16.81 36.33 -2.12
N GLU A 402 -16.96 35.14 -2.71
CA GLU A 402 -17.33 33.91 -2.02
C GLU A 402 -16.12 33.25 -1.38
N ASP A 403 -14.97 33.22 -2.07
CA ASP A 403 -13.68 32.84 -1.50
C ASP A 403 -13.37 33.69 -0.26
N ARG A 404 -13.69 34.98 -0.32
CA ARG A 404 -13.57 35.93 0.80
C ARG A 404 -14.50 35.63 1.99
N LYS A 405 -15.66 35.01 1.77
CA LYS A 405 -16.56 34.56 2.85
C LYS A 405 -16.01 33.27 3.48
N MET A 406 -15.58 32.32 2.67
CA MET A 406 -15.03 31.03 3.11
C MET A 406 -13.71 31.19 3.88
N ALA A 407 -12.79 32.03 3.41
CA ALA A 407 -11.56 32.36 4.16
C ALA A 407 -11.84 33.08 5.50
N LYS A 408 -12.87 33.93 5.57
CA LYS A 408 -13.31 34.55 6.84
C LYS A 408 -13.90 33.51 7.81
N GLN A 409 -14.63 32.52 7.29
CA GLN A 409 -15.18 31.44 8.10
C GLN A 409 -14.05 30.68 8.81
N ILE A 410 -13.05 30.21 8.05
CA ILE A 410 -11.89 29.50 8.61
C ILE A 410 -11.22 30.32 9.72
N LYS A 411 -10.99 31.63 9.50
CA LYS A 411 -10.42 32.52 10.52
C LYS A 411 -11.26 32.66 11.80
N LYS A 412 -12.58 32.48 11.76
CA LYS A 412 -13.42 32.44 12.98
C LYS A 412 -13.25 31.14 13.76
N VAL A 413 -13.14 30.02 13.05
CA VAL A 413 -13.22 28.67 13.66
C VAL A 413 -11.88 28.15 14.17
N ILE A 414 -10.76 28.60 13.59
CA ILE A 414 -9.40 28.21 14.01
C ILE A 414 -9.17 28.32 15.52
N LYS A 415 -9.81 29.27 16.22
CA LYS A 415 -9.63 29.45 17.67
C LYS A 415 -10.22 28.33 18.54
N TYR A 416 -11.18 27.54 18.04
CA TYR A 416 -11.80 26.44 18.80
C TYR A 416 -11.02 25.14 18.66
N ASN A 417 -10.57 24.81 17.45
CA ASN A 417 -9.77 23.63 17.17
C ASN A 417 -8.54 24.01 16.30
N PRO A 418 -7.50 24.68 16.86
CA PRO A 418 -6.30 25.02 16.10
C PRO A 418 -5.62 23.79 15.49
N GLU A 419 -5.74 22.67 16.20
CA GLU A 419 -5.26 21.34 15.83
C GLU A 419 -5.92 20.74 14.58
N GLY A 420 -7.05 21.29 14.12
CA GLY A 420 -7.77 20.93 12.91
C GLY A 420 -7.41 21.76 11.67
N PHE A 421 -6.51 22.74 11.79
CA PHE A 421 -6.09 23.63 10.70
C PHE A 421 -4.56 23.67 10.53
N ARG A 422 -3.86 22.61 10.94
CA ARG A 422 -2.41 22.50 10.78
C ARG A 422 -2.04 22.37 9.29
N ILE A 423 -1.08 23.17 8.87
CA ILE A 423 -0.43 23.04 7.56
C ILE A 423 0.93 22.36 7.80
N HIS A 424 1.29 21.45 6.91
CA HIS A 424 2.47 20.60 7.01
C HIS A 424 3.41 20.87 5.83
N THR A 425 4.72 20.86 6.07
CA THR A 425 5.70 20.96 4.97
C THR A 425 5.74 19.65 4.18
N LYS A 426 5.92 19.76 2.86
CA LYS A 426 6.21 18.65 1.95
C LYS A 426 7.71 18.54 1.62
N GLY A 427 8.56 19.24 2.37
CA GLY A 427 9.96 19.45 2.03
C GLY A 427 10.14 20.62 1.05
N PHE A 428 11.16 20.54 0.20
CA PHE A 428 11.41 21.49 -0.88
C PHE A 428 10.86 20.96 -2.20
N GLY A 429 10.06 21.78 -2.88
CA GLY A 429 9.57 21.51 -4.22
C GLY A 429 9.65 22.72 -5.14
N LEU A 430 8.88 22.71 -6.24
CA LEU A 430 8.91 23.74 -7.27
C LEU A 430 7.58 24.50 -7.34
N VAL A 431 7.66 25.82 -7.43
CA VAL A 431 6.49 26.69 -7.67
C VAL A 431 6.72 27.49 -8.96
N CYS A 432 5.68 27.58 -9.79
CA CYS A 432 5.65 28.39 -10.99
C CYS A 432 5.78 29.89 -10.65
N VAL A 433 6.83 30.53 -11.16
CA VAL A 433 7.06 31.98 -11.03
C VAL A 433 6.95 32.72 -12.37
N ASN A 434 6.76 32.00 -13.49
CA ASN A 434 6.36 32.60 -14.75
C ASN A 434 4.96 33.25 -14.61
N LYS A 435 4.88 34.57 -14.82
CA LYS A 435 3.63 35.35 -14.72
C LYS A 435 2.61 35.00 -15.81
N GLN A 436 3.03 34.34 -16.89
CA GLN A 436 2.16 33.82 -17.95
C GLN A 436 1.71 32.36 -17.69
N GLY A 437 2.17 31.75 -16.60
CA GLY A 437 2.00 30.32 -16.34
C GLY A 437 2.85 29.43 -17.26
N ILE A 438 2.70 28.11 -17.09
CA ILE A 438 3.24 27.10 -18.00
C ILE A 438 2.09 26.48 -18.78
N LYS A 439 2.19 26.47 -20.10
CA LYS A 439 1.15 25.92 -20.98
C LYS A 439 1.04 24.41 -20.83
N ASN A 440 -0.16 23.88 -21.05
CA ASN A 440 -0.38 22.44 -21.24
C ASN A 440 0.59 21.87 -22.31
N ASN A 441 0.88 20.57 -22.23
CA ASN A 441 1.77 19.82 -23.13
C ASN A 441 3.26 20.19 -23.13
N SER A 442 3.67 21.24 -22.40
CA SER A 442 5.07 21.65 -22.26
C SER A 442 5.92 20.55 -21.61
N LEU A 443 7.12 20.32 -22.14
CA LEU A 443 8.16 19.56 -21.43
C LEU A 443 8.69 20.43 -20.28
N ILE A 444 8.62 19.93 -19.05
CA ILE A 444 9.16 20.60 -17.87
C ILE A 444 10.67 20.39 -17.78
N ILE A 445 11.09 19.11 -17.83
CA ILE A 445 12.47 18.61 -17.84
C ILE A 445 12.45 17.07 -18.04
N PRO A 446 13.48 16.43 -18.59
CA PRO A 446 13.69 14.99 -18.42
C PRO A 446 14.01 14.61 -16.96
N TYR A 447 13.47 13.49 -16.49
CA TYR A 447 13.79 12.94 -15.17
C TYR A 447 15.10 12.14 -15.24
N LEU A 448 16.19 12.76 -14.79
CA LEU A 448 17.55 12.20 -14.83
C LEU A 448 18.07 11.86 -13.43
N GLY A 449 18.85 10.79 -13.34
CA GLY A 449 19.47 10.31 -12.11
C GLY A 449 20.58 9.29 -12.34
N GLU A 450 21.07 8.70 -11.25
CA GLU A 450 21.81 7.43 -11.31
C GLU A 450 20.85 6.35 -11.84
N ILE A 451 21.25 5.54 -12.82
CA ILE A 451 20.38 4.51 -13.41
C ILE A 451 20.88 3.09 -13.10
N TYR A 452 19.95 2.24 -12.69
CA TYR A 452 20.18 0.95 -12.07
C TYR A 452 19.45 -0.16 -12.82
N GLN A 453 20.12 -1.31 -12.97
CA GLN A 453 19.43 -2.57 -13.27
C GLN A 453 18.67 -3.08 -12.02
N PRO A 454 17.53 -3.79 -12.19
CA PRO A 454 16.76 -4.35 -11.07
C PRO A 454 17.59 -5.07 -10.01
N TRP A 455 18.57 -5.90 -10.38
CA TRP A 455 19.42 -6.59 -9.41
C TRP A 455 20.07 -5.61 -8.42
N ARG A 456 20.74 -4.58 -8.93
CA ARG A 456 21.47 -3.57 -8.14
C ARG A 456 20.54 -2.68 -7.34
N TRP A 457 19.40 -2.29 -7.92
CA TRP A 457 18.40 -1.48 -7.22
C TRP A 457 17.91 -2.16 -5.94
N TYR A 458 17.60 -3.46 -6.01
CA TYR A 458 17.18 -4.20 -4.83
C TYR A 458 18.32 -4.44 -3.83
N GLU A 459 19.59 -4.58 -4.25
CA GLU A 459 20.72 -4.56 -3.29
C GLU A 459 20.79 -3.25 -2.50
N LYS A 460 20.63 -2.11 -3.18
CA LYS A 460 20.64 -0.78 -2.56
C LYS A 460 19.52 -0.67 -1.52
N GLN A 461 18.31 -1.10 -1.87
CA GLN A 461 17.19 -1.14 -0.92
C GLN A 461 17.44 -2.09 0.26
N ASP A 462 17.93 -3.31 0.02
CA ASP A 462 18.25 -4.30 1.06
C ASP A 462 19.33 -3.77 2.03
N PHE A 463 20.40 -3.16 1.48
CA PHE A 463 21.48 -2.56 2.25
C PHE A 463 20.99 -1.40 3.13
N ILE A 464 20.20 -0.48 2.56
CA ILE A 464 19.61 0.63 3.32
C ILE A 464 18.74 0.09 4.45
N LYS A 465 17.78 -0.80 4.16
CA LYS A 465 16.87 -1.36 5.18
C LYS A 465 17.63 -2.13 6.28
N LYS A 466 18.75 -2.79 5.95
CA LYS A 466 19.70 -3.35 6.93
C LYS A 466 20.30 -2.25 7.83
N GLN A 467 20.86 -1.18 7.27
CA GLN A 467 21.45 -0.09 8.05
C GLN A 467 20.43 0.65 8.93
N MET A 468 19.23 0.91 8.42
CA MET A 468 18.14 1.51 9.22
C MET A 468 17.79 0.66 10.44
N LYS A 469 17.77 -0.66 10.28
CA LYS A 469 17.52 -1.63 11.37
C LYS A 469 18.68 -1.68 12.37
N GLU A 470 19.92 -1.74 11.90
CA GLU A 470 21.14 -1.78 12.74
C GLU A 470 21.36 -0.50 13.57
N HIS A 471 20.64 0.58 13.25
CA HIS A 471 20.69 1.85 13.96
C HIS A 471 19.35 2.27 14.60
N ASN A 472 18.41 1.33 14.78
CA ASN A 472 17.10 1.55 15.43
C ASN A 472 16.22 2.64 14.77
N GLN A 473 16.37 2.89 13.47
CA GLN A 473 15.49 3.79 12.68
C GLN A 473 14.53 3.01 11.76
N LYS A 474 14.23 1.75 12.11
CA LYS A 474 13.24 0.90 11.42
C LYS A 474 11.84 1.54 11.27
N ASP A 475 11.53 2.52 12.12
CA ASP A 475 10.24 3.22 12.18
C ASP A 475 10.29 4.59 11.48
N ILE A 476 11.35 4.88 10.71
CA ILE A 476 11.45 6.03 9.81
C ILE A 476 11.30 5.54 8.37
N LEU A 477 10.48 6.20 7.58
CA LEU A 477 10.34 5.93 6.15
C LEU A 477 11.58 6.47 5.40
N PRO A 478 12.31 5.64 4.61
CA PRO A 478 13.44 6.12 3.82
C PRO A 478 12.99 7.00 2.63
N ASP A 479 13.67 8.12 2.45
CA ASP A 479 13.50 9.03 1.30
C ASP A 479 14.05 8.42 0.00
N PHE A 480 13.27 7.55 -0.64
CA PHE A 480 13.54 7.10 -2.01
C PHE A 480 12.95 8.07 -3.03
N TYR A 481 13.72 8.44 -4.05
CA TYR A 481 13.31 9.33 -5.14
C TYR A 481 13.25 8.59 -6.49
N ASN A 482 13.26 7.26 -6.50
CA ASN A 482 13.37 6.49 -7.72
C ASN A 482 12.09 6.54 -8.57
N ILE A 483 12.25 6.57 -9.89
CA ILE A 483 11.19 6.26 -10.85
C ILE A 483 11.62 5.05 -11.68
N MET A 484 10.68 4.16 -11.95
CA MET A 484 10.88 3.03 -12.85
C MET A 484 10.83 3.51 -14.30
N LEU A 485 11.83 3.13 -15.10
CA LEU A 485 11.91 3.41 -16.54
C LEU A 485 11.47 2.16 -17.31
N ASP A 486 10.21 2.19 -17.75
CA ASP A 486 9.57 1.13 -18.53
C ASP A 486 10.04 1.18 -19.99
N ILE A 487 10.75 0.16 -20.46
CA ILE A 487 11.04 -0.01 -21.90
C ILE A 487 9.73 -0.45 -22.56
N HIS A 488 9.15 0.44 -23.36
CA HIS A 488 7.73 0.37 -23.68
C HIS A 488 7.33 -0.82 -24.57
N ARG A 489 6.09 -1.32 -24.37
CA ARG A 489 5.41 -2.50 -24.98
C ARG A 489 5.36 -2.58 -26.52
N ASP A 490 5.84 -1.55 -27.21
CA ASP A 490 5.93 -1.42 -28.67
C ASP A 490 7.38 -1.29 -29.15
N ASP A 491 8.36 -1.57 -28.30
CA ASP A 491 9.72 -1.91 -28.74
C ASP A 491 9.76 -3.33 -29.32
N ILE A 492 10.53 -3.52 -30.39
CA ILE A 492 10.73 -4.83 -31.02
C ILE A 492 11.56 -5.77 -30.13
N LYS A 493 12.35 -5.24 -29.19
CA LYS A 493 13.06 -6.03 -28.18
C LYS A 493 12.13 -6.62 -27.11
N GLY A 494 10.91 -6.10 -26.94
CA GLY A 494 10.01 -6.44 -25.84
C GLY A 494 10.19 -5.56 -24.59
N ILE A 495 9.31 -5.73 -23.60
CA ILE A 495 9.30 -4.97 -22.34
C ILE A 495 10.46 -5.39 -21.42
N ASP A 496 11.10 -4.42 -20.78
CA ASP A 496 12.11 -4.57 -19.72
C ASP A 496 12.13 -3.29 -18.87
N PHE A 497 12.88 -3.26 -17.77
CA PHE A 497 12.83 -2.19 -16.77
C PHE A 497 14.21 -1.78 -16.26
N LEU A 498 14.34 -0.49 -15.94
CA LEU A 498 15.46 0.10 -15.20
C LEU A 498 14.92 1.00 -14.07
N PHE A 499 15.76 1.38 -13.11
CA PHE A 499 15.39 2.31 -12.03
C PHE A 499 16.26 3.55 -12.09
N VAL A 500 15.65 4.73 -12.18
CA VAL A 500 16.32 6.04 -12.16
C VAL A 500 16.19 6.65 -10.77
N ASP A 501 17.29 6.81 -10.04
CA ASP A 501 17.34 7.42 -8.71
C ASP A 501 18.18 8.72 -8.71
N PRO A 502 17.54 9.89 -8.55
CA PRO A 502 18.20 11.21 -8.59
C PRO A 502 18.77 11.66 -7.23
N ILE A 503 18.84 10.78 -6.22
CA ILE A 503 19.17 11.19 -4.85
C ILE A 503 20.55 11.83 -4.72
N ASN A 504 21.57 11.30 -5.41
CA ASN A 504 22.92 11.83 -5.40
C ASN A 504 23.27 12.72 -6.58
N LYS A 505 22.88 12.27 -7.77
CA LYS A 505 23.19 12.86 -9.07
C LYS A 505 21.88 12.86 -9.84
N GLY A 506 21.53 13.97 -10.49
CA GLY A 506 20.23 14.13 -11.12
C GLY A 506 19.99 15.59 -11.52
N ASN A 507 18.73 15.98 -11.61
CA ASN A 507 18.36 17.38 -11.86
C ASN A 507 17.13 17.78 -11.00
N TYR A 508 16.58 18.97 -11.25
CA TYR A 508 15.47 19.51 -10.47
C TYR A 508 14.15 18.74 -10.65
N SER A 509 14.03 17.79 -11.59
CA SER A 509 12.85 16.91 -11.72
C SER A 509 12.50 16.23 -10.39
N SER A 510 13.53 15.90 -9.62
CA SER A 510 13.49 15.24 -8.32
C SER A 510 12.97 16.12 -7.17
N ARG A 511 12.47 17.31 -7.49
CA ARG A 511 11.80 18.26 -6.58
C ARG A 511 10.29 18.35 -6.77
N LEU A 512 9.70 17.80 -7.85
CA LEU A 512 8.25 17.85 -8.00
C LEU A 512 7.60 16.98 -6.90
N SER A 513 6.73 17.58 -6.09
CA SER A 513 6.06 16.86 -4.99
C SER A 513 4.97 15.92 -5.50
N HIS A 514 4.57 14.97 -4.66
CA HIS A 514 3.39 14.14 -4.93
C HIS A 514 2.08 14.96 -4.89
N SER A 515 1.18 14.68 -5.84
CA SER A 515 -0.25 15.01 -5.73
C SER A 515 -1.12 13.92 -6.36
N CYS A 516 -2.25 13.59 -5.71
CA CYS A 516 -3.28 12.72 -6.27
C CYS A 516 -4.21 13.44 -7.28
N ASN A 517 -4.07 14.77 -7.41
CA ASN A 517 -4.64 15.57 -8.50
C ASN A 517 -3.49 16.43 -9.08
N PRO A 518 -2.59 15.82 -9.87
CA PRO A 518 -1.36 16.47 -10.32
C PRO A 518 -1.59 17.49 -11.44
N ASN A 519 -0.53 18.23 -11.77
CA ASN A 519 -0.48 19.12 -12.94
C ASN A 519 0.66 18.74 -13.92
N CYS A 520 1.63 17.96 -13.46
CA CYS A 520 2.69 17.34 -14.25
C CYS A 520 2.52 15.82 -14.31
N GLY A 521 3.21 15.16 -15.23
CA GLY A 521 3.21 13.70 -15.34
C GLY A 521 4.39 13.16 -16.13
N THR A 522 4.81 11.94 -15.82
CA THR A 522 5.92 11.25 -16.49
C THR A 522 5.45 10.47 -17.71
N VAL A 523 6.21 10.54 -18.80
CA VAL A 523 6.01 9.72 -20.00
C VAL A 523 7.37 9.23 -20.50
N THR A 524 7.54 7.91 -20.63
CA THR A 524 8.72 7.34 -21.30
C THR A 524 8.67 7.69 -22.79
N THR A 525 9.73 8.32 -23.27
CA THR A 525 9.90 8.79 -24.64
C THR A 525 11.29 8.41 -25.17
N VAL A 526 11.50 8.50 -26.48
CA VAL A 526 12.77 8.18 -27.14
C VAL A 526 13.44 9.45 -27.62
N SER A 527 14.63 9.74 -27.09
CA SER A 527 15.50 10.84 -27.51
C SER A 527 16.81 10.23 -28.04
N ASN A 528 17.25 10.61 -29.24
CA ASN A 528 18.51 10.13 -29.83
C ASN A 528 18.68 8.59 -29.79
N GLY A 529 17.60 7.84 -30.03
CA GLY A 529 17.60 6.36 -30.02
C GLY A 529 17.71 5.73 -28.61
N THR A 530 17.57 6.53 -27.56
CA THR A 530 17.71 6.15 -26.15
C THR A 530 16.40 6.43 -25.40
N TYR A 531 15.97 5.53 -24.52
CA TYR A 531 14.81 5.77 -23.65
C TYR A 531 15.10 6.82 -22.57
N ILE A 532 14.15 7.72 -22.33
CA ILE A 532 14.22 8.78 -21.33
C ILE A 532 12.84 9.06 -20.73
N ILE A 533 12.78 9.37 -19.45
CA ILE A 533 11.55 9.80 -18.78
C ILE A 533 11.37 11.31 -19.01
N GLY A 534 10.36 11.75 -19.76
CA GLY A 534 9.99 13.16 -19.86
C GLY A 534 8.96 13.54 -18.80
N MET A 535 9.18 14.62 -18.04
CA MET A 535 8.15 15.22 -17.18
C MET A 535 7.40 16.31 -17.96
N TYR A 536 6.10 16.15 -18.21
CA TYR A 536 5.29 17.05 -19.01
C TYR A 536 4.20 17.73 -18.18
N ALA A 537 3.84 18.98 -18.54
CA ALA A 537 2.62 19.63 -18.09
C ALA A 537 1.40 18.92 -18.69
N MET A 538 0.52 18.38 -17.83
CA MET A 538 -0.70 17.66 -18.21
C MET A 538 -1.95 18.56 -18.21
N ARG A 539 -1.80 19.80 -17.77
CA ARG A 539 -2.71 20.94 -17.97
C ARG A 539 -1.92 22.24 -17.91
N GLU A 540 -2.59 23.38 -18.07
CA GLU A 540 -2.02 24.68 -17.75
C GLU A 540 -1.71 24.80 -16.24
N ILE A 541 -0.56 25.38 -15.92
CA ILE A 541 -0.03 25.54 -14.54
C ILE A 541 0.08 27.03 -14.25
N GLN A 542 -0.61 27.50 -13.21
CA GLN A 542 -0.79 28.93 -12.94
C GLN A 542 0.40 29.54 -12.18
N TYR A 543 0.56 30.86 -12.27
CA TYR A 543 1.55 31.59 -11.45
C TYR A 543 1.26 31.38 -9.95
N GLY A 544 2.27 30.98 -9.18
CA GLY A 544 2.16 30.61 -7.77
C GLY A 544 1.66 29.18 -7.53
N GLU A 545 1.41 28.39 -8.57
CA GLU A 545 1.04 26.98 -8.45
C GLU A 545 2.28 26.07 -8.27
N GLU A 546 2.16 25.05 -7.42
CA GLU A 546 3.20 24.06 -7.17
C GLU A 546 3.20 22.96 -8.25
N LEU A 547 4.36 22.65 -8.84
CA LEU A 547 4.48 21.58 -9.83
C LEU A 547 4.50 20.22 -9.12
N THR A 548 3.54 19.36 -9.47
CA THR A 548 3.32 18.07 -8.80
C THR A 548 2.92 16.96 -9.79
N PHE A 549 3.34 15.73 -9.52
CA PHE A 549 2.96 14.54 -10.28
C PHE A 549 2.43 13.43 -9.35
N ASP A 550 1.70 12.46 -9.89
CA ASP A 550 1.38 11.24 -9.12
C ASP A 550 2.63 10.35 -9.10
N TYR A 551 3.01 9.85 -7.94
CA TYR A 551 4.25 9.07 -7.80
C TYR A 551 4.04 7.62 -8.25
N CYS A 552 2.78 7.13 -8.27
CA CYS A 552 2.45 5.72 -8.51
C CYS A 552 3.31 4.74 -7.69
N SER A 553 3.73 5.15 -6.49
CA SER A 553 4.70 4.41 -5.67
C SER A 553 4.02 3.34 -4.82
N PHE A 554 4.64 2.16 -4.74
CA PHE A 554 4.15 1.00 -3.99
C PHE A 554 5.16 0.51 -2.95
N THR A 555 4.66 -0.12 -1.89
CA THR A 555 5.43 -0.90 -0.91
C THR A 555 4.75 -2.24 -0.62
N GLU A 556 5.53 -3.20 -0.15
CA GLU A 556 5.03 -4.45 0.45
C GLU A 556 4.78 -4.30 1.97
N SER A 557 5.23 -3.18 2.58
CA SER A 557 5.17 -2.93 4.02
C SER A 557 4.00 -2.02 4.39
N LYS A 558 3.00 -2.58 5.07
CA LYS A 558 1.90 -1.78 5.66
C LYS A 558 2.40 -0.70 6.64
N GLN A 559 3.55 -0.91 7.29
CA GLN A 559 4.13 0.12 8.17
C GLN A 559 4.67 1.32 7.36
N GLU A 560 5.35 1.07 6.25
CA GLU A 560 5.84 2.13 5.35
C GLU A 560 4.67 2.94 4.78
N GLN A 561 3.61 2.26 4.33
CA GLN A 561 2.37 2.91 3.89
C GLN A 561 1.78 3.84 4.96
N LEU A 562 1.62 3.36 6.20
CA LEU A 562 0.99 4.13 7.29
C LEU A 562 1.78 5.42 7.64
N GLN A 563 3.06 5.48 7.29
CA GLN A 563 3.92 6.66 7.47
C GLN A 563 3.87 7.62 6.27
N ALA A 564 3.56 7.11 5.07
CA ALA A 564 3.50 7.83 3.81
C ALA A 564 2.18 8.63 3.60
N LEU A 565 1.74 9.38 4.61
CA LEU A 565 0.53 10.22 4.52
C LEU A 565 0.66 11.29 3.43
N CYS A 566 -0.37 11.41 2.60
CA CYS A 566 -0.43 12.37 1.51
C CYS A 566 -0.91 13.74 1.98
N LEU A 567 -0.10 14.78 1.69
CA LEU A 567 -0.36 16.17 2.09
C LEU A 567 -0.92 17.04 0.96
N CYS A 568 -1.40 16.46 -0.14
CA CYS A 568 -1.82 17.23 -1.32
C CYS A 568 -3.11 18.03 -1.14
N GLY A 569 -3.93 17.72 -0.12
CA GLY A 569 -5.21 18.40 0.15
C GLY A 569 -6.30 18.27 -0.94
N SER A 570 -6.03 17.57 -2.03
CA SER A 570 -6.93 17.46 -3.18
C SER A 570 -8.21 16.69 -2.86
N GLU A 571 -9.24 16.85 -3.68
CA GLU A 571 -10.50 16.09 -3.58
C GLU A 571 -10.29 14.59 -3.77
N LYS A 572 -9.52 14.20 -4.77
CA LYS A 572 -9.22 12.80 -5.13
C LYS A 572 -8.00 12.25 -4.35
N CYS A 573 -7.80 12.70 -3.12
CA CYS A 573 -6.64 12.30 -2.31
C CYS A 573 -6.68 10.80 -1.98
N LYS A 574 -5.66 10.05 -2.40
CA LYS A 574 -5.46 8.61 -2.11
C LYS A 574 -5.15 8.31 -0.63
N ILE A 575 -5.15 9.33 0.23
CA ILE A 575 -4.79 9.34 1.66
C ILE A 575 -3.30 9.06 1.93
N TYR A 576 -2.72 8.07 1.26
CA TYR A 576 -1.30 7.75 1.26
C TYR A 576 -0.73 7.94 -0.14
N TYR A 577 0.52 8.41 -0.26
CA TYR A 577 1.22 8.45 -1.55
C TYR A 577 1.87 7.11 -1.90
N LEU A 578 2.12 6.28 -0.89
CA LEU A 578 2.67 4.93 -1.02
C LEU A 578 1.55 3.89 -0.88
N GLN A 579 1.23 3.20 -1.97
CA GLN A 579 0.20 2.17 -2.02
C GLN A 579 0.75 0.80 -1.60
N LEU A 580 -0.12 -0.14 -1.21
CA LEU A 580 0.27 -1.47 -0.71
C LEU A 580 0.05 -2.50 -1.82
N SER A 581 1.13 -2.98 -2.45
CA SER A 581 1.05 -3.94 -3.56
C SER A 581 0.65 -5.34 -3.09
N ASN A 582 1.23 -5.80 -1.97
CA ASN A 582 1.03 -7.13 -1.43
C ASN A 582 -0.04 -7.19 -0.30
N CYS A 583 -1.24 -6.67 -0.58
CA CYS A 583 -2.42 -6.94 0.25
C CYS A 583 -2.69 -8.46 0.31
N LYS A 584 -2.96 -9.02 1.50
CA LYS A 584 -3.08 -10.49 1.68
C LYS A 584 -4.24 -11.10 0.91
N GLU A 585 -5.25 -10.31 0.61
CA GLU A 585 -6.41 -10.66 -0.20
C GLU A 585 -6.04 -10.96 -1.68
N TYR A 586 -4.91 -10.46 -2.18
CA TYR A 586 -4.53 -10.55 -3.61
C TYR A 586 -3.69 -11.78 -3.96
N ASN A 587 -3.11 -12.48 -2.97
CA ASN A 587 -2.29 -13.68 -3.22
C ASN A 587 -3.07 -15.00 -3.01
N GLY A 588 -4.40 -14.95 -2.84
CA GLY A 588 -5.23 -16.13 -2.58
C GLY A 588 -5.21 -17.19 -3.69
N ILE A 589 -5.14 -16.77 -4.97
CA ILE A 589 -5.04 -17.68 -6.11
C ILE A 589 -3.61 -18.27 -6.18
N LEU A 590 -2.58 -17.42 -6.09
CA LEU A 590 -1.18 -17.84 -6.03
C LEU A 590 -0.91 -18.88 -4.93
N ASP A 591 -1.32 -18.64 -3.69
CA ASP A 591 -1.08 -19.55 -2.56
C ASP A 591 -1.85 -20.88 -2.68
N LYS A 592 -2.91 -20.92 -3.50
CA LYS A 592 -3.75 -22.10 -3.79
C LYS A 592 -3.22 -22.89 -5.00
N GLU A 593 -3.05 -22.24 -6.15
CA GLU A 593 -2.83 -22.88 -7.46
C GLU A 593 -1.35 -22.94 -7.84
N HIS A 594 -0.54 -21.99 -7.36
CA HIS A 594 0.91 -21.92 -7.59
C HIS A 594 1.66 -21.89 -6.27
N CYS A 595 1.27 -22.81 -5.37
CA CYS A 595 1.78 -22.96 -4.02
C CYS A 595 3.27 -23.38 -3.99
N PHE A 596 3.88 -23.49 -2.81
CA PHE A 596 5.31 -23.81 -2.69
C PHE A 596 5.68 -25.12 -3.39
N LEU A 597 4.86 -26.18 -3.31
CA LEU A 597 5.12 -27.44 -3.99
C LEU A 597 4.96 -27.31 -5.52
N THR A 598 3.88 -26.69 -6.02
CA THR A 598 3.70 -26.43 -7.46
C THR A 598 4.86 -25.63 -8.06
N ARG A 599 5.36 -24.61 -7.36
CA ARG A 599 6.51 -23.81 -7.82
C ARG A 599 7.78 -24.64 -7.97
N ASN A 600 8.02 -25.59 -7.07
CA ASN A 600 9.15 -26.51 -7.17
C ASN A 600 8.93 -27.57 -8.26
N ALA A 601 7.71 -28.06 -8.45
CA ALA A 601 7.37 -29.03 -9.48
C ALA A 601 7.55 -28.44 -10.89
N ILE A 602 7.05 -27.20 -11.10
CA ILE A 602 7.26 -26.42 -12.33
C ILE A 602 8.76 -26.18 -12.57
N LEU A 603 9.52 -25.79 -11.54
CA LEU A 603 10.96 -25.57 -11.68
C LEU A 603 11.70 -26.86 -12.08
N LEU A 604 11.44 -27.99 -11.40
CA LEU A 604 12.10 -29.26 -11.69
C LEU A 604 11.75 -29.77 -13.10
N LYS A 605 10.49 -29.60 -13.52
CA LYS A 605 10.05 -29.90 -14.89
C LYS A 605 10.78 -29.05 -15.92
N SER A 606 10.83 -27.73 -15.71
CA SER A 606 11.55 -26.79 -16.56
C SER A 606 13.06 -27.12 -16.69
N CYS A 607 13.66 -27.63 -15.61
CA CYS A 607 15.05 -28.09 -15.57
C CYS A 607 15.29 -29.47 -16.23
N SER A 608 14.22 -30.24 -16.49
CA SER A 608 14.28 -31.57 -17.11
C SER A 608 13.83 -31.57 -18.57
N ASP A 609 13.12 -30.52 -19.00
CA ASP A 609 12.64 -30.31 -20.37
C ASP A 609 13.77 -29.89 -21.32
N ASN A 610 14.36 -30.86 -22.03
CA ASN A 610 15.37 -30.61 -23.08
C ASN A 610 14.80 -30.13 -24.43
N ILE A 611 13.52 -29.76 -24.49
CA ILE A 611 12.82 -29.27 -25.69
C ILE A 611 12.58 -27.77 -25.53
N ASP A 612 12.87 -26.98 -26.56
CA ASP A 612 12.56 -25.54 -26.58
C ASP A 612 11.07 -25.30 -26.86
N LYS A 613 10.36 -24.83 -25.84
CA LYS A 613 8.92 -24.54 -25.90
C LYS A 613 8.61 -23.11 -26.34
N SER A 614 9.61 -22.30 -26.70
CA SER A 614 9.43 -20.91 -27.15
C SER A 614 8.46 -20.77 -28.33
N ASN A 615 8.32 -21.79 -29.18
CA ASN A 615 7.33 -21.81 -30.26
C ASN A 615 5.89 -22.06 -29.76
N GLU A 616 5.71 -22.94 -28.77
CA GLU A 616 4.41 -23.18 -28.11
C GLU A 616 3.98 -21.94 -27.30
N ASP A 617 4.94 -21.32 -26.62
CA ASP A 617 4.73 -20.14 -25.78
C ASP A 617 4.77 -18.80 -26.55
N SER A 618 4.95 -18.83 -27.88
CA SER A 618 5.09 -17.63 -28.70
C SER A 618 3.87 -16.70 -28.64
N GLU A 619 2.66 -17.23 -28.42
CA GLU A 619 1.47 -16.39 -28.22
C GLU A 619 1.55 -15.64 -26.88
N LEU A 620 1.96 -16.32 -25.81
CA LEU A 620 2.13 -15.71 -24.47
C LEU A 620 3.29 -14.72 -24.45
N TYR A 621 4.41 -15.04 -25.09
CA TYR A 621 5.54 -14.12 -25.28
C TYR A 621 5.10 -12.85 -26.02
N SER A 622 4.33 -12.99 -27.11
CA SER A 622 3.75 -11.85 -27.83
C SER A 622 2.77 -11.06 -26.96
N LYS A 623 1.82 -11.72 -26.32
CA LYS A 623 0.75 -11.15 -25.47
C LYS A 623 1.28 -10.33 -24.31
N TYR A 624 2.33 -10.82 -23.63
CA TYR A 624 3.00 -10.13 -22.52
C TYR A 624 4.26 -9.34 -22.93
N ARG A 625 4.54 -9.26 -24.25
CA ARG A 625 5.70 -8.56 -24.84
C ARG A 625 7.06 -9.00 -24.29
N ILE A 626 7.17 -10.25 -23.85
CA ILE A 626 8.43 -10.85 -23.42
C ILE A 626 9.27 -11.18 -24.65
N GLY A 627 10.31 -10.38 -24.89
CA GLY A 627 11.15 -10.47 -26.08
C GLY A 627 12.64 -10.64 -25.76
N SER A 628 13.50 -10.29 -26.71
CA SER A 628 14.97 -10.44 -26.61
C SER A 628 15.60 -9.65 -25.46
N SER A 629 15.04 -8.50 -25.04
CA SER A 629 15.52 -7.76 -23.86
C SER A 629 15.58 -8.63 -22.61
N VAL A 630 14.55 -9.45 -22.42
CA VAL A 630 14.39 -10.36 -21.28
C VAL A 630 15.02 -11.72 -21.57
N LEU A 631 14.76 -12.31 -22.74
CA LEU A 631 15.08 -13.70 -23.06
C LEU A 631 16.48 -13.94 -23.66
N ASN A 632 17.21 -12.89 -24.06
CA ASN A 632 18.62 -13.05 -24.42
C ASN A 632 19.42 -13.55 -23.20
N ASP A 633 20.40 -14.42 -23.49
CA ASP A 633 21.32 -15.06 -22.55
C ASP A 633 20.66 -15.97 -21.47
N CYS A 634 19.33 -16.11 -21.48
CA CYS A 634 18.64 -17.11 -20.67
C CYS A 634 18.95 -18.54 -21.19
N PRO A 635 19.44 -19.46 -20.34
CA PRO A 635 19.58 -20.87 -20.72
C PRO A 635 18.20 -21.53 -20.96
N LEU A 636 18.20 -22.67 -21.66
CA LEU A 636 16.98 -23.35 -22.12
C LEU A 636 15.99 -23.64 -20.98
N TRP A 637 16.47 -24.16 -19.85
CA TRP A 637 15.63 -24.44 -18.68
C TRP A 637 14.96 -23.18 -18.12
N LEU A 638 15.60 -22.01 -18.23
CA LEU A 638 15.06 -20.74 -17.75
C LEU A 638 14.00 -20.19 -18.72
N LYS A 639 14.18 -20.36 -20.04
CA LYS A 639 13.14 -20.04 -21.04
C LYS A 639 11.89 -20.91 -20.87
N ASN A 640 12.08 -22.22 -20.67
CA ASN A 640 10.99 -23.15 -20.35
C ASN A 640 10.29 -22.78 -19.03
N TRP A 641 11.03 -22.37 -18.01
CA TRP A 641 10.45 -21.86 -16.76
C TRP A 641 9.63 -20.59 -16.98
N VAL A 642 10.12 -19.61 -17.77
CA VAL A 642 9.34 -18.41 -18.14
C VAL A 642 8.03 -18.78 -18.82
N GLY A 643 8.04 -19.73 -19.77
CA GLY A 643 6.83 -20.24 -20.41
C GLY A 643 5.80 -20.76 -19.40
N TYR A 644 6.23 -21.59 -18.45
CA TYR A 644 5.35 -22.08 -17.38
C TYR A 644 4.85 -20.99 -16.42
N ILE A 645 5.65 -19.98 -16.09
CA ILE A 645 5.19 -18.85 -15.26
C ILE A 645 4.17 -17.98 -16.02
N LEU A 646 4.37 -17.72 -17.32
CA LEU A 646 3.40 -16.96 -18.13
C LEU A 646 2.06 -17.70 -18.28
N LYS A 647 2.09 -19.03 -18.45
CA LYS A 647 0.89 -19.89 -18.42
C LYS A 647 0.13 -19.72 -17.10
N PHE A 648 0.83 -19.71 -15.96
CA PHE A 648 0.20 -19.41 -14.66
C PHE A 648 -0.34 -17.96 -14.56
N ILE A 649 0.41 -16.95 -15.03
CA ILE A 649 0.00 -15.54 -14.91
C ILE A 649 -1.31 -15.26 -15.68
N ASP A 650 -1.49 -15.88 -16.87
CA ASP A 650 -2.74 -15.72 -17.60
C ASP A 650 -3.91 -16.51 -16.97
N GLN A 651 -3.65 -17.69 -16.40
CA GLN A 651 -4.65 -18.41 -15.60
C GLN A 651 -5.06 -17.58 -14.37
N GLU A 652 -4.11 -17.03 -13.60
CA GLU A 652 -4.38 -16.19 -12.44
C GLU A 652 -5.22 -14.96 -12.84
N ARG A 653 -4.89 -14.31 -13.96
CA ARG A 653 -5.67 -13.19 -14.53
C ARG A 653 -7.12 -13.59 -14.83
N GLN A 654 -7.34 -14.74 -15.44
CA GLN A 654 -8.67 -15.24 -15.81
C GLN A 654 -9.50 -15.64 -14.58
N THR A 655 -8.90 -16.38 -13.64
CA THR A 655 -9.51 -16.73 -12.35
C THR A 655 -9.85 -15.48 -11.55
N TYR A 656 -8.93 -14.52 -11.42
CA TYR A 656 -9.13 -13.30 -10.65
C TYR A 656 -10.21 -12.39 -11.25
N LYS A 657 -10.27 -12.23 -12.59
CA LYS A 657 -11.41 -11.55 -13.25
C LYS A 657 -12.73 -12.25 -12.92
N SER A 658 -12.74 -13.58 -12.90
CA SER A 658 -13.95 -14.36 -12.61
C SER A 658 -14.41 -14.22 -11.16
N GLU A 659 -13.48 -14.24 -10.19
CA GLU A 659 -13.79 -13.96 -8.78
C GLU A 659 -14.32 -12.53 -8.57
N LEU A 660 -13.76 -11.53 -9.27
CA LEU A 660 -14.28 -10.16 -9.25
C LEU A 660 -15.69 -10.08 -9.87
N ASN A 661 -15.96 -10.77 -10.98
CA ASN A 661 -17.28 -10.82 -11.62
C ASN A 661 -18.35 -11.51 -10.75
N LEU A 662 -17.98 -12.45 -9.89
CA LEU A 662 -18.89 -13.07 -8.91
C LEU A 662 -19.12 -12.22 -7.65
N LYS A 663 -18.23 -11.27 -7.36
CA LYS A 663 -18.21 -10.47 -6.12
C LYS A 663 -18.99 -9.16 -6.21
N TYR A 664 -19.19 -8.63 -7.41
CA TYR A 664 -19.84 -7.34 -7.66
C TYR A 664 -21.02 -7.51 -8.63
N GLU A 665 -22.09 -6.74 -8.43
CA GLU A 665 -23.22 -6.70 -9.37
C GLU A 665 -22.74 -6.20 -10.74
N GLN A 666 -23.04 -6.94 -11.81
CA GLN A 666 -22.45 -6.69 -13.11
C GLN A 666 -23.18 -5.56 -13.85
N THR A 667 -22.45 -4.47 -14.06
CA THR A 667 -22.79 -3.37 -14.97
C THR A 667 -21.61 -3.18 -15.93
N THR A 668 -21.82 -2.50 -17.06
CA THR A 668 -20.76 -2.24 -18.05
C THR A 668 -19.53 -1.54 -17.44
N GLU A 669 -19.74 -0.67 -16.45
CA GLU A 669 -18.65 0.01 -15.71
C GLU A 669 -17.89 -0.96 -14.80
N VAL A 670 -18.61 -1.85 -14.09
CA VAL A 670 -18.02 -2.88 -13.22
C VAL A 670 -17.27 -3.93 -14.04
N GLU A 671 -17.80 -4.36 -15.19
CA GLU A 671 -17.11 -5.31 -16.08
C GLU A 671 -15.79 -4.74 -16.63
N GLN A 672 -15.79 -3.46 -17.03
CA GLN A 672 -14.58 -2.75 -17.46
C GLN A 672 -13.59 -2.59 -16.31
N TRP A 673 -14.05 -2.22 -15.11
CA TRP A 673 -13.20 -2.08 -13.93
C TRP A 673 -12.62 -3.43 -13.47
N ASN A 674 -13.41 -4.50 -13.48
CA ASN A 674 -12.95 -5.86 -13.18
C ASN A 674 -11.88 -6.32 -14.19
N HIS A 675 -12.10 -6.07 -15.48
CA HIS A 675 -11.12 -6.40 -16.52
C HIS A 675 -9.83 -5.59 -16.40
N PHE A 676 -9.93 -4.29 -16.13
CA PHE A 676 -8.78 -3.42 -15.89
C PHE A 676 -7.98 -3.90 -14.66
N THR A 677 -8.65 -4.11 -13.53
CA THR A 677 -8.02 -4.52 -12.25
C THR A 677 -7.32 -5.87 -12.37
N ALA A 678 -7.96 -6.86 -13.00
CA ALA A 678 -7.31 -8.15 -13.28
C ALA A 678 -6.14 -8.03 -14.26
N THR A 679 -6.19 -7.10 -15.21
CA THR A 679 -5.06 -6.83 -16.10
C THR A 679 -3.89 -6.22 -15.33
N GLN A 680 -4.12 -5.15 -14.54
CA GLN A 680 -3.07 -4.54 -13.70
C GLN A 680 -2.38 -5.59 -12.79
N HIS A 681 -3.15 -6.44 -12.11
CA HIS A 681 -2.60 -7.54 -11.31
C HIS A 681 -1.67 -8.46 -12.13
N SER A 682 -2.03 -8.79 -13.38
CA SER A 682 -1.14 -9.58 -14.25
C SER A 682 0.10 -8.81 -14.72
N GLU A 683 0.02 -7.50 -14.91
CA GLU A 683 1.20 -6.65 -15.23
C GLU A 683 2.19 -6.61 -14.06
N ASP A 684 1.69 -6.49 -12.82
CA ASP A 684 2.52 -6.58 -11.61
C ASP A 684 3.26 -7.92 -11.56
N ARG A 685 2.62 -9.04 -11.92
CA ARG A 685 3.29 -10.35 -12.01
C ARG A 685 4.37 -10.37 -13.11
N ILE A 686 4.13 -9.78 -14.28
CA ILE A 686 5.12 -9.68 -15.36
C ILE A 686 6.34 -8.87 -14.95
N GLN A 687 6.14 -7.74 -14.27
CA GLN A 687 7.22 -6.93 -13.71
C GLN A 687 8.07 -7.72 -12.70
N ASN A 688 7.42 -8.44 -11.77
CA ASN A 688 8.09 -9.32 -10.81
C ASN A 688 8.86 -10.48 -11.48
N LEU A 689 8.32 -11.06 -12.56
CA LEU A 689 8.99 -12.06 -13.37
C LEU A 689 10.27 -11.50 -14.02
N ILE A 690 10.20 -10.30 -14.63
CA ILE A 690 11.36 -9.67 -15.28
C ILE A 690 12.44 -9.29 -14.26
N PHE A 691 12.08 -8.74 -13.10
CA PHE A 691 13.04 -8.45 -12.03
C PHE A 691 13.71 -9.72 -11.49
N THR A 692 12.99 -10.85 -11.48
CA THR A 692 13.55 -12.16 -11.14
C THR A 692 14.57 -12.59 -12.19
N LEU A 693 14.23 -12.50 -13.47
CA LEU A 693 15.13 -12.88 -14.57
C LEU A 693 16.40 -12.01 -14.61
N ASP A 694 16.28 -10.71 -14.37
CA ASP A 694 17.42 -9.79 -14.23
C ASP A 694 18.39 -10.22 -13.10
N LYS A 695 17.84 -10.54 -11.92
CA LYS A 695 18.59 -11.09 -10.77
C LYS A 695 19.23 -12.46 -11.05
N ILE A 696 18.57 -13.32 -11.82
CA ILE A 696 19.12 -14.62 -12.23
C ILE A 696 20.22 -14.48 -13.27
N LYS A 697 20.02 -13.68 -14.34
CA LYS A 697 21.06 -13.41 -15.35
C LYS A 697 22.30 -12.78 -14.71
N PHE A 698 22.12 -11.83 -13.79
CA PHE A 698 23.23 -11.31 -13.00
C PHE A 698 23.98 -12.41 -12.24
N PHE A 699 23.28 -13.30 -11.52
CA PHE A 699 23.94 -14.39 -10.78
C PHE A 699 24.68 -15.37 -11.69
N LEU A 700 24.04 -15.84 -12.77
CA LEU A 700 24.63 -16.82 -13.70
C LEU A 700 25.88 -16.25 -14.37
N ASN A 701 25.84 -14.99 -14.80
CA ASN A 701 26.97 -14.29 -15.44
C ASN A 701 28.12 -13.95 -14.49
N ASN A 702 27.92 -13.98 -13.16
CA ASN A 702 28.98 -13.78 -12.15
C ASN A 702 29.42 -15.11 -11.49
N SER A 703 28.86 -16.25 -11.93
CA SER A 703 29.23 -17.60 -11.48
C SER A 703 29.62 -18.53 -12.64
N ASP A 704 29.82 -17.97 -13.84
CA ASP A 704 30.23 -18.64 -15.08
C ASP A 704 29.48 -19.96 -15.35
N SER A 705 28.16 -19.96 -15.13
CA SER A 705 27.34 -21.17 -15.14
C SER A 705 26.01 -20.99 -15.89
N SER A 706 25.69 -21.95 -16.75
CA SER A 706 24.38 -22.10 -17.42
C SER A 706 23.52 -23.23 -16.82
N GLU A 707 24.02 -23.94 -15.82
CA GLU A 707 23.44 -25.18 -15.30
C GLU A 707 22.08 -24.96 -14.60
N PRO A 708 21.17 -25.95 -14.63
CA PRO A 708 19.88 -25.86 -13.97
C PRO A 708 20.02 -25.88 -12.44
N PRO A 709 19.22 -25.11 -11.68
CA PRO A 709 19.37 -24.99 -10.23
C PRO A 709 19.00 -26.24 -9.44
N ILE A 710 18.18 -27.13 -10.03
CA ILE A 710 17.82 -28.45 -9.51
C ILE A 710 17.75 -29.47 -10.64
N SER A 711 18.17 -30.70 -10.38
CA SER A 711 18.12 -31.82 -11.34
C SER A 711 17.56 -33.08 -10.67
N ILE A 712 16.80 -33.90 -11.41
CA ILE A 712 16.40 -35.24 -10.95
C ILE A 712 17.67 -36.06 -10.62
N ILE A 713 17.62 -36.86 -9.55
CA ILE A 713 18.70 -37.77 -9.17
C ILE A 713 18.52 -39.07 -9.96
N GLY A 714 19.56 -39.51 -10.67
CA GLY A 714 19.55 -40.81 -11.36
C GLY A 714 19.62 -41.98 -10.37
N ASP A 715 19.08 -43.14 -10.76
CA ASP A 715 18.88 -44.29 -9.87
C ASP A 715 20.14 -44.67 -9.04
N ASN A 716 21.33 -44.61 -9.64
CA ASN A 716 22.61 -44.87 -8.96
C ASN A 716 22.92 -43.86 -7.83
N ASP A 717 22.94 -42.57 -8.13
CA ASP A 717 23.22 -41.49 -7.17
C ASP A 717 22.25 -41.53 -5.96
N LEU A 718 21.00 -41.94 -6.21
CA LEU A 718 19.98 -42.11 -5.18
C LEU A 718 20.26 -43.34 -4.31
N LEU A 719 20.67 -44.46 -4.92
CA LEU A 719 21.10 -45.66 -4.22
C LEU A 719 22.36 -45.42 -3.39
N ASP A 720 23.32 -44.63 -3.87
CA ASP A 720 24.50 -44.21 -3.10
C ASP A 720 24.10 -43.33 -1.91
N SER A 721 23.20 -42.37 -2.13
CA SER A 721 22.67 -41.52 -1.04
C SER A 721 22.02 -42.35 0.08
N PHE A 722 21.38 -43.48 -0.25
CA PHE A 722 20.82 -44.40 0.72
C PHE A 722 21.84 -45.38 1.34
N TRP A 723 22.79 -45.92 0.56
CA TRP A 723 23.57 -47.12 0.90
C TRP A 723 25.10 -46.98 0.91
N LYS A 724 25.68 -45.83 0.50
CA LYS A 724 27.14 -45.63 0.46
C LYS A 724 27.82 -46.00 1.79
N ASP A 725 28.98 -46.66 1.72
CA ASP A 725 29.85 -47.02 2.84
C ASP A 725 29.23 -47.83 3.99
N TYR A 726 28.00 -48.35 3.84
CA TYR A 726 27.25 -49.10 4.86
C TYR A 726 28.00 -50.30 5.46
N SER A 727 28.94 -50.89 4.71
CA SER A 727 29.74 -52.05 5.10
C SER A 727 31.14 -51.71 5.66
N SER A 728 31.56 -50.44 5.65
CA SER A 728 32.95 -50.03 5.95
C SER A 728 33.28 -49.91 7.43
N GLY A 729 32.27 -49.63 8.27
CA GLY A 729 32.39 -49.48 9.73
C GLY A 729 33.35 -48.38 10.23
N SER A 730 33.84 -47.50 9.35
CA SER A 730 35.02 -46.66 9.67
C SER A 730 35.09 -45.27 8.99
N SER A 731 34.14 -44.89 8.13
CA SER A 731 34.10 -43.55 7.52
C SER A 731 33.23 -42.55 8.30
N ASN A 732 33.64 -41.27 8.29
CA ASN A 732 32.86 -40.15 8.83
C ASN A 732 31.79 -39.61 7.83
N GLU A 733 31.62 -40.26 6.67
CA GLU A 733 30.56 -39.97 5.72
C GLU A 733 29.46 -41.03 5.84
N SER A 734 28.34 -40.64 6.48
CA SER A 734 27.18 -41.51 6.64
C SER A 734 26.25 -41.45 5.42
N SER A 735 25.76 -42.63 5.00
CA SER A 735 24.56 -42.79 4.17
C SER A 735 23.31 -42.95 5.04
N PHE A 736 22.11 -42.86 4.44
CA PHE A 736 20.84 -42.97 5.18
C PHE A 736 20.76 -44.24 6.04
N PHE A 737 21.10 -45.41 5.48
CA PHE A 737 21.06 -46.65 6.22
C PHE A 737 22.18 -46.78 7.27
N ASN A 738 23.29 -46.04 7.14
CA ASN A 738 24.31 -45.95 8.20
C ASN A 738 23.79 -45.14 9.40
N GLU A 739 23.17 -43.97 9.19
CA GLU A 739 22.53 -43.22 10.29
C GLU A 739 21.40 -44.03 10.96
N LEU A 740 20.60 -44.74 10.17
CA LEU A 740 19.53 -45.61 10.67
C LEU A 740 20.08 -46.82 11.45
N TYR A 741 21.16 -47.44 10.98
CA TYR A 741 21.88 -48.49 11.70
C TYR A 741 22.39 -48.00 13.05
N GLN A 742 23.02 -46.81 13.10
CA GLN A 742 23.53 -46.23 14.36
C GLN A 742 22.40 -45.96 15.36
N LEU A 743 21.26 -45.43 14.91
CA LEU A 743 20.08 -45.23 15.76
C LEU A 743 19.55 -46.59 16.30
N PHE A 744 19.41 -47.58 15.42
CA PHE A 744 18.92 -48.91 15.78
C PHE A 744 19.89 -49.68 16.70
N GLN A 745 21.21 -49.50 16.51
CA GLN A 745 22.26 -50.05 17.38
C GLN A 745 22.18 -49.44 18.78
N LYS A 746 22.09 -48.10 18.87
CA LYS A 746 21.92 -47.36 20.14
C LYS A 746 20.67 -47.81 20.92
N HIS A 747 19.58 -48.14 20.21
CA HIS A 747 18.30 -48.57 20.80
C HIS A 747 18.06 -50.10 20.73
N ASN A 748 19.12 -50.90 20.59
CA ASN A 748 19.11 -52.37 20.67
C ASN A 748 18.15 -53.09 19.68
N GLN A 749 17.81 -52.49 18.54
CA GLN A 749 16.85 -53.00 17.56
C GLN A 749 17.42 -54.10 16.64
N LYS A 750 17.90 -55.20 17.24
CA LYS A 750 18.66 -56.27 16.56
C LYS A 750 18.00 -56.81 15.28
N LYS A 751 16.70 -57.13 15.30
CA LYS A 751 15.98 -57.63 14.12
C LYS A 751 15.93 -56.63 12.96
N MET A 752 15.88 -55.32 13.23
CA MET A 752 15.87 -54.29 12.18
C MET A 752 17.26 -54.14 11.56
N ILE A 753 18.31 -54.20 12.39
CA ILE A 753 19.71 -54.22 11.93
C ILE A 753 19.98 -55.43 11.02
N GLU A 754 19.49 -56.60 11.43
CA GLU A 754 19.59 -57.86 10.69
C GLU A 754 18.90 -57.77 9.32
N LEU A 755 17.68 -57.22 9.28
CA LEU A 755 16.95 -56.97 8.03
C LEU A 755 17.70 -56.03 7.09
N ILE A 756 18.23 -54.89 7.57
CA ILE A 756 19.01 -53.97 6.70
C ILE A 756 20.28 -54.67 6.18
N HIS A 757 20.95 -55.51 6.99
CA HIS A 757 22.08 -56.33 6.53
C HIS A 757 21.68 -57.38 5.48
N LEU A 758 20.51 -58.01 5.63
CA LEU A 758 19.97 -58.97 4.67
C LEU A 758 19.67 -58.28 3.33
N ILE A 759 19.01 -57.12 3.35
CA ILE A 759 18.71 -56.37 2.13
C ILE A 759 19.97 -55.80 1.48
N TYR A 760 20.96 -55.34 2.24
CA TYR A 760 22.26 -54.94 1.68
C TYR A 760 22.96 -56.11 0.95
N LYS A 761 22.92 -57.32 1.51
CA LYS A 761 23.45 -58.52 0.82
C LYS A 761 22.60 -58.93 -0.39
N LYS A 762 21.28 -58.82 -0.31
CA LYS A 762 20.37 -59.13 -1.43
C LYS A 762 20.47 -58.12 -2.57
N LYS A 763 20.73 -56.86 -2.26
CA LYS A 763 21.12 -55.80 -3.22
C LYS A 763 22.34 -56.26 -4.02
N GLN A 764 23.46 -56.54 -3.35
CA GLN A 764 24.70 -56.99 -4.01
C GLN A 764 24.50 -58.24 -4.89
N GLN A 765 23.68 -59.19 -4.46
CA GLN A 765 23.35 -60.40 -5.24
C GLN A 765 22.58 -60.13 -6.56
N LEU A 766 22.03 -58.93 -6.77
CA LEU A 766 21.43 -58.57 -8.07
C LEU A 766 22.49 -58.26 -9.13
N HIS A 767 23.70 -57.82 -8.74
CA HIS A 767 24.81 -57.59 -9.68
C HIS A 767 25.48 -58.89 -10.17
N ASP A 768 25.24 -60.03 -9.52
CA ASP A 768 25.74 -61.35 -9.98
C ASP A 768 25.02 -61.83 -11.25
N TYR A 769 23.83 -61.28 -11.56
CA TYR A 769 23.08 -61.57 -12.77
C TYR A 769 23.55 -60.71 -13.94
N LYS A 770 23.66 -61.30 -15.14
CA LYS A 770 24.07 -60.61 -16.39
C LYS A 770 22.95 -59.75 -17.01
N GLU A 771 22.21 -59.03 -16.16
CA GLU A 771 21.15 -58.12 -16.56
C GLU A 771 21.68 -56.70 -16.82
N ASN A 772 20.83 -55.81 -17.35
CA ASN A 772 21.20 -54.42 -17.57
C ASN A 772 21.26 -53.67 -16.23
N LEU A 773 22.35 -52.93 -15.97
CA LEU A 773 22.53 -52.13 -14.75
C LEU A 773 21.34 -51.19 -14.44
N LEU A 774 20.71 -50.60 -15.46
CA LEU A 774 19.51 -49.76 -15.29
C LEU A 774 18.28 -50.55 -14.81
N TYR A 775 18.20 -51.84 -15.11
CA TYR A 775 17.17 -52.73 -14.60
C TYR A 775 17.49 -53.24 -13.19
N ILE A 776 18.77 -53.51 -12.91
CA ILE A 776 19.29 -53.84 -11.57
C ILE A 776 18.99 -52.69 -10.59
N HIS A 777 19.43 -51.46 -10.88
CA HIS A 777 19.21 -50.32 -9.97
C HIS A 777 17.73 -50.08 -9.65
N LYS A 778 16.81 -50.38 -10.58
CA LYS A 778 15.36 -50.31 -10.34
C LYS A 778 14.86 -51.41 -9.40
N GLN A 779 15.37 -52.63 -9.53
CA GLN A 779 15.11 -53.71 -8.55
C GLN A 779 15.68 -53.35 -7.16
N GLU A 780 16.85 -52.71 -7.10
CA GLU A 780 17.48 -52.28 -5.84
C GLU A 780 16.71 -51.13 -5.16
N LEU A 781 16.17 -50.19 -5.94
CA LEU A 781 15.28 -49.13 -5.44
C LEU A 781 13.93 -49.69 -4.97
N LEU A 782 13.38 -50.68 -5.66
CA LEU A 782 12.18 -51.41 -5.21
C LEU A 782 12.44 -52.13 -3.87
N LEU A 783 13.55 -52.88 -3.74
CA LEU A 783 13.96 -53.49 -2.46
C LEU A 783 14.15 -52.43 -1.36
N THR A 784 14.67 -51.25 -1.71
CA THR A 784 14.87 -50.14 -0.77
C THR A 784 13.53 -49.57 -0.28
N ARG A 785 12.55 -49.38 -1.17
CA ARG A 785 11.18 -48.94 -0.79
C ARG A 785 10.44 -50.01 0.04
N MET A 786 10.56 -51.28 -0.33
CA MET A 786 10.00 -52.40 0.46
C MET A 786 10.65 -52.50 1.85
N LEU A 787 11.95 -52.22 1.97
CA LEU A 787 12.63 -52.14 3.27
C LEU A 787 12.09 -51.00 4.13
N PHE A 788 11.85 -49.81 3.57
CA PHE A 788 11.20 -48.72 4.31
C PHE A 788 9.79 -49.11 4.80
N LEU A 789 9.00 -49.79 3.96
CA LEU A 789 7.65 -50.27 4.29
C LEU A 789 7.67 -51.30 5.44
N THR A 790 8.57 -52.28 5.38
CA THR A 790 8.70 -53.32 6.42
C THR A 790 9.23 -52.75 7.73
N LEU A 791 10.26 -51.88 7.69
CA LEU A 791 10.77 -51.20 8.89
C LEU A 791 9.69 -50.33 9.53
N SER A 792 8.87 -49.64 8.74
CA SER A 792 7.72 -48.88 9.26
C SER A 792 6.74 -49.75 10.07
N HIS A 793 6.39 -50.95 9.56
CA HIS A 793 5.52 -51.89 10.27
C HIS A 793 6.20 -52.43 11.55
N MET A 794 7.47 -52.86 11.46
CA MET A 794 8.24 -53.33 12.63
C MET A 794 8.38 -52.27 13.74
N LEU A 795 8.44 -50.97 13.38
CA LEU A 795 8.50 -49.84 14.31
C LEU A 795 7.16 -49.55 15.01
N MET A 796 6.02 -49.88 14.39
CA MET A 796 4.70 -49.80 15.04
C MET A 796 4.51 -50.90 16.09
N GLN A 797 5.26 -52.01 16.00
CA GLN A 797 5.23 -53.11 16.97
C GLN A 797 6.17 -52.90 18.19
N GLN A 798 6.96 -51.82 18.23
CA GLN A 798 7.86 -51.55 19.36
C GLN A 798 7.15 -50.86 20.53
N GLN A 799 7.68 -51.04 21.74
CA GLN A 799 7.24 -50.32 22.93
C GLN A 799 8.32 -49.37 23.46
N TYR A 800 8.10 -48.06 23.28
CA TYR A 800 8.74 -46.97 24.02
C TYR A 800 10.28 -46.94 24.08
N THR A 801 11.01 -47.47 23.10
CA THR A 801 12.48 -47.41 23.07
C THR A 801 13.00 -46.01 22.71
N PHE A 802 12.62 -45.47 21.53
CA PHE A 802 12.91 -44.13 21.02
C PHE A 802 11.67 -43.53 20.31
N HIS A 803 11.76 -42.51 19.46
CA HIS A 803 10.60 -41.95 18.74
C HIS A 803 10.14 -42.82 17.54
N HIS A 804 9.92 -44.12 17.79
CA HIS A 804 9.63 -45.14 16.79
C HIS A 804 8.34 -44.91 15.99
N GLU A 805 7.25 -44.41 16.61
CA GLU A 805 6.01 -44.08 15.88
C GLU A 805 6.21 -43.00 14.80
N ALA A 806 6.98 -41.96 15.11
CA ALA A 806 7.23 -40.87 14.16
C ALA A 806 8.18 -41.31 13.05
N LEU A 807 9.23 -42.08 13.39
CA LEU A 807 10.12 -42.68 12.40
C LEU A 807 9.36 -43.64 11.48
N SER A 808 8.43 -44.43 12.03
CA SER A 808 7.54 -45.31 11.26
C SER A 808 6.75 -44.55 10.21
N LEU A 809 6.17 -43.39 10.56
CA LEU A 809 5.45 -42.53 9.61
C LEU A 809 6.39 -41.94 8.55
N ILE A 810 7.62 -41.53 8.89
CA ILE A 810 8.59 -41.05 7.89
C ILE A 810 9.01 -42.17 6.93
N LEU A 811 9.41 -43.34 7.44
CA LEU A 811 9.80 -44.46 6.58
C LEU A 811 8.63 -44.92 5.71
N TYR A 812 7.40 -44.92 6.22
CA TYR A 812 6.20 -45.18 5.43
C TYR A 812 6.07 -44.20 4.25
N MET A 813 6.15 -42.89 4.51
CA MET A 813 6.10 -41.88 3.43
C MET A 813 7.28 -41.99 2.45
N MET A 814 8.47 -42.40 2.91
CA MET A 814 9.63 -42.67 2.04
C MET A 814 9.43 -43.90 1.14
N ALA A 815 8.67 -44.92 1.58
CA ALA A 815 8.30 -46.04 0.72
C ALA A 815 7.43 -45.61 -0.48
N PHE A 816 6.66 -44.53 -0.34
CA PHE A 816 5.81 -43.94 -1.39
C PHE A 816 6.42 -42.65 -2.00
N THR A 817 7.71 -42.39 -1.80
CA THR A 817 8.43 -41.28 -2.46
C THR A 817 9.24 -41.84 -3.63
N TYR A 818 8.99 -41.36 -4.84
CA TYR A 818 9.55 -41.88 -6.09
C TYR A 818 10.49 -40.87 -6.76
N THR A 819 10.14 -39.59 -6.72
CA THR A 819 10.87 -38.49 -7.33
C THR A 819 11.81 -37.85 -6.31
N TYR A 820 13.12 -38.01 -6.53
CA TYR A 820 14.17 -37.31 -5.79
C TYR A 820 14.98 -36.40 -6.73
N PHE A 821 15.35 -35.21 -6.24
CA PHE A 821 16.12 -34.21 -6.97
C PHE A 821 17.22 -33.61 -6.08
N LYS A 822 18.33 -33.18 -6.70
CA LYS A 822 19.48 -32.53 -6.04
C LYS A 822 19.66 -31.11 -6.58
N PRO A 823 20.12 -30.14 -5.76
CA PRO A 823 20.46 -28.82 -6.25
C PRO A 823 21.82 -28.80 -6.94
N TYR A 824 22.00 -27.88 -7.88
CA TYR A 824 23.32 -27.52 -8.38
C TYR A 824 24.04 -26.60 -7.38
N GLU A 825 25.34 -26.81 -7.21
CA GLU A 825 26.17 -26.08 -6.25
C GLU A 825 27.01 -25.01 -6.95
N TYR A 826 26.36 -23.94 -7.40
CA TYR A 826 27.02 -22.79 -8.02
C TYR A 826 28.09 -22.16 -7.10
N VAL A 827 29.15 -21.62 -7.69
CA VAL A 827 30.16 -20.83 -6.98
C VAL A 827 29.51 -19.57 -6.40
N GLY A 828 29.71 -19.33 -5.09
CA GLY A 828 29.25 -18.13 -4.41
C GLY A 828 30.23 -16.96 -4.57
N PHE A 829 29.71 -15.75 -4.69
CA PHE A 829 30.50 -14.53 -4.95
C PHE A 829 30.00 -13.34 -4.11
N LEU A 830 30.77 -12.25 -4.12
CA LEU A 830 30.35 -10.93 -3.62
C LEU A 830 30.08 -10.01 -4.81
N SER A 831 28.94 -9.33 -4.83
CA SER A 831 28.67 -8.26 -5.80
C SER A 831 29.53 -7.00 -5.53
N PRO A 832 29.56 -6.01 -6.45
CA PRO A 832 30.18 -4.72 -6.18
C PRO A 832 29.63 -4.07 -4.89
N PRO A 833 30.46 -3.39 -4.08
CA PRO A 833 30.00 -2.81 -2.83
C PRO A 833 29.04 -1.62 -3.05
N ILE A 834 28.08 -1.39 -2.14
CA ILE A 834 27.15 -0.23 -2.22
C ILE A 834 27.90 1.03 -1.74
N GLU A 835 28.17 1.99 -2.63
CA GLU A 835 29.09 3.09 -2.31
C GLU A 835 28.55 4.04 -1.23
N ASP A 836 29.46 4.71 -0.53
CA ASP A 836 29.15 5.71 0.51
C ASP A 836 28.28 6.89 0.03
N LEU A 837 28.22 7.16 -1.28
CA LEU A 837 27.28 8.14 -1.82
C LEU A 837 25.87 7.55 -1.94
N GLU A 838 25.73 6.31 -2.41
CA GLU A 838 24.45 5.68 -2.74
C GLU A 838 23.43 5.71 -1.58
N TRP A 839 23.88 5.52 -0.34
CA TRP A 839 23.01 5.34 0.83
C TRP A 839 23.00 6.52 1.82
N ARG A 840 24.07 7.31 1.96
CA ARG A 840 24.18 8.34 3.03
C ARG A 840 23.14 9.46 2.97
N LYS A 841 22.47 9.67 1.83
CA LYS A 841 21.41 10.68 1.67
C LYS A 841 20.01 10.14 1.96
N VAL A 842 19.84 8.82 2.10
CA VAL A 842 18.55 8.19 2.34
C VAL A 842 18.23 8.21 3.84
N GLY A 843 17.14 8.88 4.24
CA GLY A 843 16.58 8.77 5.59
C GLY A 843 17.53 9.17 6.73
N ALA A 844 17.96 10.43 6.78
CA ALA A 844 18.64 11.06 7.92
C ALA A 844 19.98 10.43 8.43
N PHE A 845 20.57 9.45 7.74
CA PHE A 845 21.74 8.71 8.22
C PHE A 845 23.09 9.44 8.09
N LYS A 846 23.62 9.93 9.23
CA LYS A 846 24.88 10.70 9.29
C LYS A 846 26.12 9.94 9.80
N LYS A 847 26.00 8.66 10.14
CA LYS A 847 27.16 7.82 10.50
C LYS A 847 27.80 7.23 9.23
N LYS A 848 29.12 6.99 9.26
CA LYS A 848 29.78 6.13 8.26
C LYS A 848 29.50 4.67 8.61
N CYS A 849 29.17 3.88 7.60
CA CYS A 849 29.00 2.43 7.69
C CYS A 849 30.02 1.76 6.77
N LYS A 850 30.27 0.45 6.95
CA LYS A 850 31.19 -0.26 6.06
C LYS A 850 30.44 -0.61 4.76
N SER A 851 30.88 -0.01 3.66
CA SER A 851 30.47 -0.40 2.32
C SER A 851 30.95 -1.83 2.03
N GLU A 852 30.02 -2.72 1.71
CA GLU A 852 30.26 -4.14 1.41
C GLU A 852 29.32 -4.60 0.29
N GLY A 853 29.76 -5.60 -0.48
CA GLY A 853 28.93 -6.27 -1.49
C GLY A 853 27.93 -7.24 -0.87
N ARG A 854 26.89 -7.61 -1.63
CA ARG A 854 25.95 -8.67 -1.24
C ARG A 854 26.62 -10.03 -1.43
N ALA A 855 26.50 -10.89 -0.42
CA ALA A 855 26.95 -12.27 -0.52
C ALA A 855 25.89 -13.14 -1.24
N TYR A 856 26.29 -13.69 -2.37
CA TYR A 856 25.51 -14.63 -3.17
C TYR A 856 25.98 -16.05 -2.91
N SER A 857 25.06 -16.93 -2.51
CA SER A 857 25.31 -18.35 -2.17
C SER A 857 24.79 -19.28 -3.26
N SER A 858 25.31 -20.50 -3.36
CA SER A 858 24.87 -21.52 -4.35
C SER A 858 23.34 -21.65 -4.48
N GLN A 859 22.63 -21.70 -3.35
CA GLN A 859 21.17 -21.85 -3.30
C GLN A 859 20.36 -20.60 -3.72
N PHE A 860 21.01 -19.53 -4.19
CA PHE A 860 20.33 -18.27 -4.55
C PHE A 860 19.37 -18.45 -5.73
N VAL A 861 19.80 -19.07 -6.82
CA VAL A 861 18.98 -19.23 -8.05
C VAL A 861 17.67 -19.95 -7.73
N TRP A 862 17.76 -21.09 -7.04
CA TRP A 862 16.58 -21.84 -6.59
C TRP A 862 15.68 -20.99 -5.69
N GLY A 863 16.23 -20.29 -4.69
CA GLY A 863 15.44 -19.45 -3.78
C GLY A 863 14.73 -18.29 -4.48
N GLN A 864 15.42 -17.61 -5.41
CA GLN A 864 14.91 -16.45 -6.13
C GLN A 864 13.85 -16.83 -7.18
N LEU A 865 13.95 -18.01 -7.80
CA LEU A 865 12.93 -18.54 -8.72
C LEU A 865 11.67 -19.01 -7.97
N ILE A 866 11.80 -19.66 -6.81
CA ILE A 866 10.63 -20.06 -6.00
C ILE A 866 9.96 -18.84 -5.33
N GLY A 867 10.71 -17.76 -5.13
CA GLY A 867 10.25 -16.47 -4.61
C GLY A 867 9.89 -15.42 -5.66
N TRP A 868 9.78 -15.77 -6.95
CA TRP A 868 9.73 -14.82 -8.09
C TRP A 868 8.73 -13.65 -7.98
N PHE A 869 7.64 -13.84 -7.23
CA PHE A 869 6.56 -12.87 -7.02
C PHE A 869 6.79 -11.91 -5.83
N LYS A 870 7.96 -11.97 -5.18
CA LYS A 870 8.37 -11.08 -4.07
C LYS A 870 9.78 -10.55 -4.33
N GLN A 871 9.95 -9.23 -4.30
CA GLN A 871 11.22 -8.63 -4.76
C GLN A 871 12.08 -8.02 -3.65
N THR A 872 11.51 -7.79 -2.46
CA THR A 872 12.21 -7.27 -1.27
C THR A 872 12.88 -8.36 -0.39
N VAL A 873 13.00 -9.59 -0.90
CA VAL A 873 13.55 -10.71 -0.14
C VAL A 873 15.08 -10.67 -0.15
N ALA A 874 15.66 -10.07 0.89
CA ALA A 874 17.12 -9.91 1.03
C ALA A 874 17.93 -11.24 1.03
N ALA A 875 17.32 -12.37 1.38
CA ALA A 875 17.96 -13.69 1.35
C ALA A 875 16.99 -14.79 0.89
N PRO A 876 16.71 -14.93 -0.43
CA PRO A 876 15.76 -15.93 -0.94
C PRO A 876 16.14 -17.37 -0.57
N GLN A 877 17.43 -17.67 -0.48
CA GLN A 877 17.96 -18.95 -0.02
C GLN A 877 17.58 -19.28 1.44
N ALA A 878 17.43 -18.26 2.29
CA ALA A 878 17.07 -18.43 3.70
C ALA A 878 15.57 -18.73 3.86
N SER A 879 14.72 -18.04 3.09
CA SER A 879 13.28 -18.35 2.98
C SER A 879 13.06 -19.76 2.42
N LEU A 880 13.72 -20.11 1.32
CA LEU A 880 13.71 -21.48 0.78
C LEU A 880 14.12 -22.51 1.85
N SER A 881 15.17 -22.23 2.63
CA SER A 881 15.63 -23.14 3.69
C SER A 881 14.74 -23.18 4.95
N GLN A 882 13.70 -22.35 5.02
CA GLN A 882 12.58 -22.49 5.97
C GLN A 882 11.44 -23.28 5.32
N ASP A 883 10.98 -22.85 4.14
CA ASP A 883 9.84 -23.43 3.44
C ASP A 883 10.03 -24.92 3.09
N ARG A 884 11.26 -25.37 2.76
CA ARG A 884 11.60 -26.78 2.44
C ARG A 884 11.40 -27.78 3.60
N ARG A 885 11.26 -27.31 4.84
CA ARG A 885 11.27 -28.15 6.06
C ARG A 885 9.99 -28.98 6.18
N GLY A 886 10.11 -30.28 5.96
CA GLY A 886 9.00 -31.22 5.91
C GLY A 886 8.32 -31.32 4.55
N THR A 887 8.28 -30.22 3.78
CA THR A 887 7.67 -30.15 2.44
C THR A 887 8.52 -30.83 1.37
N LEU A 888 9.84 -30.54 1.31
CA LEU A 888 10.80 -31.12 0.35
C LEU A 888 11.95 -31.88 1.02
N SER A 889 12.03 -31.86 2.35
CA SER A 889 13.01 -32.61 3.13
C SER A 889 12.35 -33.23 4.36
N TYR A 890 12.44 -34.55 4.48
CA TYR A 890 12.12 -35.26 5.72
C TYR A 890 13.07 -34.87 6.87
N PRO A 891 12.69 -35.08 8.15
CA PRO A 891 13.58 -34.88 9.28
C PRO A 891 14.81 -35.80 9.22
N ALA A 892 15.97 -35.30 9.64
CA ALA A 892 17.19 -36.08 9.77
C ALA A 892 17.04 -37.15 10.87
N ILE A 893 17.71 -38.31 10.69
CA ILE A 893 17.56 -39.49 11.57
C ILE A 893 17.90 -39.19 13.04
N SER A 894 18.81 -38.24 13.30
CA SER A 894 19.12 -37.74 14.65
C SER A 894 17.91 -37.19 15.42
N SER A 895 16.82 -36.83 14.72
CA SER A 895 15.61 -36.27 15.34
C SER A 895 14.71 -37.29 16.03
N PHE A 896 14.97 -38.59 15.84
CA PHE A 896 14.15 -39.67 16.42
C PHE A 896 14.78 -40.28 17.69
N ASP A 897 15.97 -39.83 18.07
CA ASP A 897 16.65 -40.20 19.30
C ASP A 897 16.11 -39.43 20.52
N LYS A 898 16.10 -40.08 21.69
CA LYS A 898 15.53 -39.53 22.94
C LYS A 898 16.42 -38.54 23.69
N ALA A 899 17.63 -38.26 23.20
CA ALA A 899 18.72 -37.69 23.99
C ALA A 899 18.66 -36.16 24.21
N GLY A 900 17.50 -35.61 24.60
CA GLY A 900 17.39 -34.20 25.00
C GLY A 900 16.04 -33.82 25.64
N ASP A 901 16.05 -32.80 26.49
CA ASP A 901 14.95 -32.38 27.39
C ASP A 901 13.68 -31.82 26.71
N LYS A 902 13.49 -32.07 25.41
CA LYS A 902 12.31 -31.61 24.68
C LYS A 902 11.24 -32.70 24.66
N ALA A 903 10.08 -32.41 25.21
CA ALA A 903 8.92 -33.29 25.07
C ALA A 903 8.45 -33.30 23.59
N TYR A 904 8.41 -34.48 22.98
CA TYR A 904 7.91 -34.70 21.63
C TYR A 904 6.47 -35.28 21.65
N PRO A 905 5.64 -34.98 20.64
CA PRO A 905 4.18 -35.08 20.77
C PRO A 905 3.68 -36.52 20.79
N PHE A 906 4.39 -37.44 20.13
CA PHE A 906 4.04 -38.85 19.96
C PHE A 906 4.27 -39.74 21.20
N GLN A 907 4.61 -39.17 22.38
CA GLN A 907 4.98 -39.96 23.57
C GLN A 907 4.36 -39.52 24.90
N GLN A 908 3.53 -38.49 24.92
CA GLN A 908 2.70 -38.20 26.11
C GLN A 908 1.42 -39.04 26.08
N SER A 909 0.82 -39.32 27.24
CA SER A 909 -0.44 -40.09 27.36
C SER A 909 -1.70 -39.41 26.77
N LYS A 910 -1.52 -38.36 25.97
CA LYS A 910 -2.54 -37.68 25.15
C LYS A 910 -2.23 -37.75 23.63
N ALA A 911 -1.20 -38.51 23.23
CA ALA A 911 -0.59 -38.48 21.89
C ALA A 911 -1.51 -38.82 20.71
N GLN A 912 -2.60 -39.57 20.91
CA GLN A 912 -3.62 -39.79 19.85
C GLN A 912 -4.08 -38.47 19.21
N SER A 913 -4.33 -37.44 20.05
CA SER A 913 -4.73 -36.12 19.56
C SER A 913 -3.66 -35.43 18.71
N SER A 914 -2.38 -35.63 19.03
CA SER A 914 -1.26 -34.95 18.36
C SER A 914 -0.83 -35.63 17.07
N ARG A 915 -0.90 -36.97 16.98
CA ARG A 915 -0.65 -37.75 15.75
C ARG A 915 -1.70 -37.43 14.69
N SER A 916 -2.99 -37.47 15.05
CA SER A 916 -4.08 -37.12 14.13
C SER A 916 -4.04 -35.65 13.71
N PHE A 917 -3.74 -34.72 14.64
CA PHE A 917 -3.56 -33.31 14.30
C PHE A 917 -2.38 -33.06 13.34
N PHE A 918 -1.26 -33.78 13.52
CA PHE A 918 -0.12 -33.68 12.61
C PHE A 918 -0.45 -34.21 11.20
N ILE A 919 -1.13 -35.35 11.08
CA ILE A 919 -1.57 -35.89 9.79
C ILE A 919 -2.59 -34.94 9.13
N GLN A 920 -3.56 -34.43 9.87
CA GLN A 920 -4.52 -33.45 9.35
C GLN A 920 -3.81 -32.17 8.86
N HIS A 921 -2.71 -31.74 9.50
CA HIS A 921 -1.90 -30.63 8.99
C HIS A 921 -1.25 -30.96 7.63
N LEU A 922 -0.75 -32.19 7.43
CA LEU A 922 -0.17 -32.61 6.14
C LEU A 922 -1.21 -32.57 5.01
N LEU A 923 -2.47 -32.90 5.29
CA LEU A 923 -3.57 -32.88 4.32
C LEU A 923 -4.14 -31.46 4.10
N ASP A 924 -4.39 -30.70 5.18
CA ASP A 924 -4.90 -29.33 5.11
C ASP A 924 -3.90 -28.36 4.45
N LYS A 925 -2.60 -28.60 4.63
CA LYS A 925 -1.50 -27.66 4.37
C LYS A 925 -0.20 -28.32 3.86
N PRO A 926 -0.23 -29.20 2.84
CA PRO A 926 0.96 -29.93 2.38
C PRO A 926 2.13 -29.02 1.94
N SER A 927 1.82 -27.80 1.48
CA SER A 927 2.80 -26.80 1.04
C SER A 927 3.36 -25.88 2.12
N TYR A 928 2.99 -26.05 3.39
CA TYR A 928 3.50 -25.25 4.50
C TYR A 928 4.62 -25.98 5.25
N MET A 929 5.62 -25.24 5.74
CA MET A 929 6.60 -25.76 6.68
C MET A 929 5.91 -26.44 7.85
N TRP A 930 6.34 -27.66 8.21
CA TRP A 930 5.76 -28.41 9.32
C TRP A 930 5.85 -27.61 10.64
N PRO A 931 4.78 -27.59 11.45
CA PRO A 931 4.66 -26.64 12.56
C PRO A 931 5.70 -26.92 13.65
N PRO A 932 6.61 -25.98 13.96
CA PRO A 932 7.66 -26.18 14.96
C PRO A 932 7.11 -26.32 16.39
N GLU A 933 5.85 -25.92 16.58
CA GLU A 933 5.07 -26.05 17.81
C GLU A 933 4.66 -27.52 18.09
N THR A 934 4.56 -28.38 17.07
CA THR A 934 4.26 -29.81 17.31
C THR A 934 5.52 -30.59 17.64
N ALA A 935 6.64 -30.37 16.93
CA ALA A 935 7.90 -31.09 17.19
C ALA A 935 9.15 -30.31 16.74
N SER A 936 10.21 -30.38 17.56
CA SER A 936 11.55 -29.82 17.25
C SER A 936 12.37 -30.71 16.31
N TRP A 937 11.93 -30.88 15.07
CA TRP A 937 12.66 -31.63 14.04
C TRP A 937 14.00 -30.97 13.64
N SER A 938 15.04 -31.78 13.40
CA SER A 938 16.22 -31.36 12.64
C SER A 938 16.00 -31.63 11.16
N TYR A 939 16.33 -30.65 10.30
CA TYR A 939 16.30 -30.79 8.84
C TYR A 939 17.71 -30.63 8.24
N LYS A 940 18.73 -31.13 8.95
CA LYS A 940 20.11 -31.19 8.43
C LYS A 940 20.18 -32.24 7.32
N ASN A 941 20.11 -31.79 6.06
CA ASN A 941 20.21 -32.65 4.89
C ASN A 941 21.69 -32.87 4.50
N THR A 942 22.31 -33.91 5.05
CA THR A 942 23.69 -34.33 4.75
C THR A 942 23.86 -34.80 3.30
N TYR A 943 22.87 -35.53 2.79
CA TYR A 943 22.86 -36.12 1.44
C TYR A 943 22.60 -35.11 0.30
N LYS A 944 22.10 -33.92 0.64
CA LYS A 944 21.63 -32.88 -0.30
C LYS A 944 20.48 -33.33 -1.25
N ILE A 945 19.80 -34.44 -0.93
CA ILE A 945 18.67 -34.95 -1.72
C ILE A 945 17.34 -34.35 -1.24
N TYR A 946 16.45 -34.01 -2.17
CA TYR A 946 15.14 -33.44 -1.89
C TYR A 946 14.05 -34.27 -2.57
N GLY A 947 12.91 -34.42 -1.91
CA GLY A 947 11.84 -35.32 -2.34
C GLY A 947 11.03 -35.80 -1.13
N THR A 948 9.70 -35.78 -1.26
CA THR A 948 8.74 -36.28 -0.28
C THR A 948 7.47 -36.75 -0.99
N ILE A 949 6.64 -37.53 -0.31
CA ILE A 949 5.28 -37.87 -0.77
C ILE A 949 4.41 -36.61 -1.00
N LEU A 950 4.65 -35.54 -0.23
CA LEU A 950 3.96 -34.25 -0.40
C LEU A 950 4.33 -33.63 -1.75
N PHE A 951 5.62 -33.66 -2.13
CA PHE A 951 6.07 -33.19 -3.43
C PHE A 951 5.57 -34.07 -4.58
N GLU A 952 5.55 -35.39 -4.37
CA GLU A 952 5.11 -36.38 -5.36
C GLU A 952 3.71 -36.07 -5.91
N GLN A 953 2.77 -35.71 -5.02
CA GLN A 953 1.40 -35.34 -5.35
C GLN A 953 1.27 -34.15 -6.32
N PHE A 954 2.27 -33.26 -6.37
CA PHE A 954 2.29 -32.06 -7.24
C PHE A 954 3.19 -32.23 -8.48
N TYR A 955 4.00 -33.29 -8.54
CA TYR A 955 4.95 -33.52 -9.63
C TYR A 955 4.59 -34.71 -10.53
N SER A 956 4.14 -35.83 -9.96
CA SER A 956 3.85 -37.05 -10.71
C SER A 956 2.48 -37.01 -11.38
N THR A 957 2.49 -36.93 -12.72
CA THR A 957 1.28 -36.93 -13.57
C THR A 957 0.55 -38.27 -13.65
N GLU A 958 1.17 -39.35 -13.14
CA GLU A 958 0.63 -40.72 -13.20
C GLU A 958 -0.17 -41.10 -11.93
N LEU A 959 -0.13 -40.30 -10.87
CA LEU A 959 -0.81 -40.57 -9.60
C LEU A 959 -2.25 -40.02 -9.59
N GLU A 960 -3.08 -40.52 -8.69
CA GLU A 960 -4.45 -40.01 -8.49
C GLU A 960 -4.44 -38.71 -7.64
N GLU A 961 -5.51 -37.91 -7.72
CA GLU A 961 -5.63 -36.66 -6.93
C GLU A 961 -5.67 -36.92 -5.41
N ASP A 962 -6.15 -38.10 -5.00
CA ASP A 962 -6.26 -38.56 -3.61
C ASP A 962 -5.13 -39.52 -3.19
N PHE A 963 -4.03 -39.61 -3.95
CA PHE A 963 -2.87 -40.45 -3.62
C PHE A 963 -2.31 -40.15 -2.21
N LEU A 964 -2.13 -38.89 -1.87
CA LEU A 964 -1.62 -38.47 -0.57
C LEU A 964 -2.60 -38.81 0.57
N ASP A 965 -3.89 -38.57 0.37
CA ASP A 965 -4.95 -38.90 1.31
C ASP A 965 -5.05 -40.42 1.54
N GLU A 966 -5.08 -41.23 0.47
CA GLU A 966 -5.16 -42.69 0.55
C GLU A 966 -3.93 -43.28 1.24
N VAL A 967 -2.71 -42.84 0.90
CA VAL A 967 -1.51 -43.33 1.57
C VAL A 967 -1.50 -42.93 3.05
N LEU A 968 -1.70 -41.65 3.38
CA LEU A 968 -1.67 -41.21 4.80
C LEU A 968 -2.80 -41.81 5.64
N ALA A 969 -3.99 -42.05 5.09
CA ALA A 969 -5.07 -42.74 5.81
C ALA A 969 -4.70 -44.19 6.19
N ASN A 970 -3.96 -44.90 5.34
CA ASN A 970 -3.66 -46.32 5.51
C ASN A 970 -2.35 -46.61 6.30
N HIS A 971 -1.63 -45.58 6.76
CA HIS A 971 -0.35 -45.72 7.46
C HIS A 971 -0.39 -46.52 8.78
N THR A 972 -1.56 -46.76 9.38
CA THR A 972 -1.77 -47.60 10.58
C THR A 972 -2.22 -49.03 10.30
N LEU A 973 -2.54 -49.40 9.05
CA LEU A 973 -3.06 -50.73 8.70
C LEU A 973 -2.04 -51.87 8.85
N GLU A 974 -2.53 -53.10 8.71
CA GLU A 974 -1.71 -54.31 8.69
C GLU A 974 -0.75 -54.37 7.49
N TYR A 975 0.29 -55.22 7.58
CA TYR A 975 1.33 -55.28 6.56
C TYR A 975 0.77 -55.60 5.17
N ASP A 976 -0.08 -56.62 5.02
CA ASP A 976 -0.61 -57.00 3.71
C ASP A 976 -1.47 -55.91 3.06
N GLN A 977 -2.22 -55.14 3.86
CA GLN A 977 -3.03 -54.01 3.36
C GLN A 977 -2.11 -52.88 2.87
N LYS A 978 -1.05 -52.57 3.63
CA LYS A 978 -0.02 -51.62 3.23
C LYS A 978 0.76 -52.08 2.00
N PHE A 979 1.02 -53.38 1.89
CA PHE A 979 1.72 -53.98 0.76
C PHE A 979 0.86 -53.97 -0.50
N GLN A 980 -0.44 -54.26 -0.41
CA GLN A 980 -1.37 -54.10 -1.54
C GLN A 980 -1.43 -52.64 -2.03
N LEU A 981 -1.47 -51.67 -1.12
CA LEU A 981 -1.45 -50.24 -1.46
C LEU A 981 -0.09 -49.80 -2.07
N PHE A 982 1.01 -50.35 -1.57
CA PHE A 982 2.33 -50.16 -2.16
C PHE A 982 2.38 -50.71 -3.59
N VAL A 983 1.96 -51.96 -3.80
CA VAL A 983 1.91 -52.61 -5.12
C VAL A 983 1.00 -51.83 -6.08
N LYS A 984 -0.14 -51.27 -5.64
CA LYS A 984 -1.01 -50.39 -6.47
C LYS A 984 -0.19 -49.28 -7.12
N TYR A 985 0.52 -48.48 -6.32
CA TYR A 985 1.20 -47.27 -6.82
C TYR A 985 2.57 -47.54 -7.44
N GLU A 986 3.34 -48.47 -6.86
CA GLU A 986 4.65 -48.89 -7.39
C GLU A 986 4.50 -49.52 -8.79
N SER A 987 3.45 -50.34 -9.01
CA SER A 987 3.12 -50.87 -10.34
C SER A 987 2.67 -49.77 -11.29
N LYS A 988 1.87 -48.80 -10.82
CA LYS A 988 1.38 -47.68 -11.65
C LYS A 988 2.53 -46.80 -12.14
N LYS A 989 3.52 -46.53 -11.29
CA LYS A 989 4.68 -45.66 -11.59
C LYS A 989 5.77 -46.37 -12.41
N PHE A 990 6.14 -47.60 -12.06
CA PHE A 990 7.32 -48.29 -12.62
C PHE A 990 7.01 -49.54 -13.46
N LYS A 991 5.77 -50.05 -13.46
CA LYS A 991 5.33 -51.23 -14.23
C LYS A 991 6.10 -52.52 -13.90
N HIS A 992 6.46 -52.72 -12.64
CA HIS A 992 6.99 -53.98 -12.12
C HIS A 992 5.97 -55.12 -12.27
N SER A 993 6.43 -56.37 -12.45
CA SER A 993 5.58 -57.55 -12.52
C SER A 993 5.20 -58.07 -11.13
N ILE A 994 4.05 -58.72 -11.02
CA ILE A 994 3.56 -59.34 -9.77
C ILE A 994 4.57 -60.36 -9.26
N ASP A 995 5.11 -61.21 -10.14
CA ASP A 995 6.14 -62.20 -9.80
C ASP A 995 7.38 -61.60 -9.12
N LEU A 996 7.76 -60.36 -9.47
CA LEU A 996 8.88 -59.65 -8.86
C LEU A 996 8.54 -59.16 -7.45
N PHE A 997 7.30 -58.68 -7.24
CA PHE A 997 6.81 -58.32 -5.92
C PHE A 997 6.75 -59.52 -4.99
N ASP A 998 6.21 -60.66 -5.45
CA ASP A 998 6.10 -61.88 -4.63
C ASP A 998 7.50 -62.45 -4.30
N LYS A 999 8.38 -62.58 -5.31
CA LYS A 999 9.80 -62.96 -5.14
C LYS A 999 10.53 -62.12 -4.10
N PHE A 1000 10.20 -60.83 -3.99
CA PHE A 1000 10.79 -59.94 -2.97
C PHE A 1000 10.02 -59.97 -1.64
N LYS A 1001 8.70 -60.18 -1.64
CA LYS A 1001 7.87 -60.28 -0.43
C LYS A 1001 8.38 -61.38 0.51
N ASP A 1002 8.77 -62.53 -0.03
CA ASP A 1002 9.34 -63.67 0.70
C ASP A 1002 10.59 -63.31 1.52
N ILE A 1003 11.38 -62.33 1.05
CA ILE A 1003 12.59 -61.87 1.77
C ILE A 1003 12.21 -61.15 3.09
N PHE A 1004 11.05 -60.50 3.12
CA PHE A 1004 10.58 -59.72 4.26
C PHE A 1004 9.66 -60.52 5.21
N GLN A 1005 9.02 -61.60 4.74
CA GLN A 1005 8.11 -62.44 5.54
C GLN A 1005 8.65 -62.83 6.93
N PRO A 1006 9.92 -63.28 7.12
CA PRO A 1006 10.44 -63.64 8.46
C PRO A 1006 10.51 -62.51 9.49
N TYR A 1007 10.31 -61.26 9.06
CA TYR A 1007 10.36 -60.05 9.90
C TYR A 1007 8.98 -59.44 10.16
N ILE A 1008 7.94 -59.95 9.48
CA ILE A 1008 6.53 -59.57 9.65
C ILE A 1008 5.91 -60.63 10.55
N GLY A 1009 5.87 -60.38 11.86
CA GLY A 1009 5.38 -61.37 12.82
C GLY A 1009 3.86 -61.54 12.82
N ASP A 1010 3.37 -62.73 13.20
CA ASP A 1010 1.95 -63.15 13.21
C ASP A 1010 1.00 -62.33 14.12
N ASN A 1011 1.50 -61.25 14.75
CA ASN A 1011 0.76 -60.45 15.70
C ASN A 1011 -0.06 -59.36 14.99
N GLN A 1012 -1.39 -59.56 14.98
CA GLN A 1012 -2.35 -58.49 14.70
C GLN A 1012 -2.02 -57.24 15.53
N LEU A 1013 -2.05 -56.07 14.88
CA LEU A 1013 -1.88 -54.77 15.52
C LEU A 1013 -3.00 -54.56 16.54
N ASN A 1014 -2.66 -54.64 17.83
CA ASN A 1014 -3.63 -54.66 18.93
C ASN A 1014 -4.15 -53.24 19.29
N TYR A 1015 -4.66 -52.53 18.27
CA TYR A 1015 -5.22 -51.18 18.31
C TYR A 1015 -6.77 -51.22 18.34
N LYS A 1016 -7.36 -52.08 19.19
CA LYS A 1016 -8.83 -52.25 19.25
C LYS A 1016 -9.61 -50.98 19.63
N ASP A 1017 -8.96 -49.99 20.23
CA ASP A 1017 -9.54 -48.69 20.57
C ASP A 1017 -9.20 -47.57 19.56
N MET A 1018 -8.70 -47.91 18.36
CA MET A 1018 -8.39 -46.93 17.30
C MET A 1018 -9.08 -47.25 15.97
N ILE A 1019 -10.41 -47.32 16.00
CA ILE A 1019 -11.21 -47.08 14.79
C ILE A 1019 -11.07 -45.60 14.43
N VAL A 1020 -10.11 -45.30 13.56
CA VAL A 1020 -10.15 -44.05 12.78
C VAL A 1020 -11.37 -44.16 11.87
N ALA A 1021 -12.43 -43.43 12.18
CA ALA A 1021 -13.57 -43.30 11.27
C ALA A 1021 -13.03 -42.82 9.90
N PRO A 1022 -13.44 -43.45 8.77
CA PRO A 1022 -12.80 -43.22 7.49
C PRO A 1022 -12.91 -41.74 7.11
N LEU A 1023 -11.76 -41.09 6.88
CA LEU A 1023 -11.59 -39.65 6.64
C LEU A 1023 -12.17 -39.22 5.27
N ARG A 1024 -13.48 -39.39 5.07
CA ARG A 1024 -14.22 -38.94 3.87
C ARG A 1024 -14.91 -37.60 4.08
N TYR A 1025 -14.20 -36.66 4.72
CA TYR A 1025 -14.65 -35.30 5.00
C TYR A 1025 -14.72 -34.43 3.73
N ARG A 1026 -15.68 -34.72 2.84
CA ARG A 1026 -16.02 -33.85 1.71
C ARG A 1026 -16.58 -32.52 2.24
N ARG A 1027 -15.86 -31.42 1.95
CA ARG A 1027 -16.25 -30.06 2.35
C ARG A 1027 -17.62 -29.64 1.81
N CYS A 1028 -18.64 -29.63 2.67
CA CYS A 1028 -19.81 -28.78 2.49
C CYS A 1028 -19.60 -27.43 3.18
N LYS A 1029 -18.92 -26.50 2.50
CA LYS A 1029 -18.88 -25.09 2.92
C LYS A 1029 -20.25 -24.44 2.71
N PHE A 1030 -21.08 -24.41 3.75
CA PHE A 1030 -22.29 -23.59 3.75
C PHE A 1030 -21.92 -22.12 3.99
N GLU A 1031 -21.79 -21.36 2.90
CA GLU A 1031 -21.41 -19.93 2.92
C GLU A 1031 -22.46 -19.01 3.57
N ASN A 1032 -23.68 -19.50 3.79
CA ASN A 1032 -24.77 -18.77 4.44
C ASN A 1032 -25.72 -19.74 5.18
N ASN A 1033 -26.34 -19.29 6.27
CA ASN A 1033 -27.14 -20.11 7.17
C ASN A 1033 -28.35 -20.76 6.49
N SER A 1034 -29.00 -20.11 5.52
CA SER A 1034 -30.17 -20.66 4.83
C SER A 1034 -29.87 -21.96 4.08
N LYS A 1035 -28.68 -22.10 3.49
CA LYS A 1035 -28.25 -23.36 2.85
C LYS A 1035 -28.03 -24.48 3.89
N ARG A 1036 -27.61 -24.14 5.12
CA ARG A 1036 -27.46 -25.11 6.23
C ARG A 1036 -28.83 -25.58 6.75
N GLU A 1037 -29.81 -24.70 6.87
CA GLU A 1037 -31.16 -25.10 7.32
C GLU A 1037 -31.87 -25.99 6.29
N SER A 1038 -31.80 -25.64 5.00
CA SER A 1038 -32.31 -26.51 3.92
C SER A 1038 -31.62 -27.89 3.88
N TYR A 1039 -30.33 -27.98 4.23
CA TYR A 1039 -29.63 -29.26 4.36
C TYR A 1039 -30.09 -30.08 5.58
N ILE A 1040 -30.35 -29.43 6.72
CA ILE A 1040 -30.94 -30.07 7.92
C ILE A 1040 -32.35 -30.61 7.61
N GLU A 1041 -33.16 -29.87 6.83
CA GLU A 1041 -34.48 -30.33 6.39
C GLU A 1041 -34.40 -31.52 5.43
N ASN A 1042 -33.47 -31.50 4.45
CA ASN A 1042 -33.25 -32.65 3.57
C ASN A 1042 -32.81 -33.90 4.35
N LEU A 1043 -31.87 -33.77 5.30
CA LEU A 1043 -31.46 -34.90 6.16
C LEU A 1043 -32.64 -35.47 6.96
N ARG A 1044 -33.53 -34.63 7.50
CA ARG A 1044 -34.77 -35.09 8.15
C ARG A 1044 -35.73 -35.78 7.19
N SER A 1045 -35.85 -35.30 5.94
CA SER A 1045 -36.67 -35.97 4.92
C SER A 1045 -36.10 -37.32 4.44
N GLU A 1046 -34.78 -37.49 4.49
CA GLU A 1046 -34.08 -38.76 4.28
C GLU A 1046 -34.11 -39.69 5.52
N GLY A 1047 -34.77 -39.29 6.61
CA GLY A 1047 -34.87 -40.07 7.86
C GLY A 1047 -33.66 -39.97 8.79
N LYS A 1048 -32.64 -39.16 8.45
CA LYS A 1048 -31.38 -38.98 9.20
C LYS A 1048 -31.53 -37.94 10.32
N SER A 1049 -32.55 -38.10 11.15
CA SER A 1049 -32.95 -37.09 12.13
C SER A 1049 -31.88 -36.81 13.20
N GLU A 1050 -31.10 -37.82 13.63
CA GLU A 1050 -30.03 -37.62 14.62
C GLU A 1050 -28.86 -36.79 14.07
N GLU A 1051 -28.48 -37.01 12.80
CA GLU A 1051 -27.44 -36.23 12.12
C GLU A 1051 -27.89 -34.76 11.94
N ALA A 1052 -29.15 -34.56 11.53
CA ALA A 1052 -29.76 -33.25 11.41
C ALA A 1052 -29.80 -32.49 12.77
N ASP A 1053 -30.18 -33.18 13.85
CA ASP A 1053 -30.23 -32.61 15.20
C ASP A 1053 -28.83 -32.31 15.77
N LEU A 1054 -27.82 -33.14 15.49
CA LEU A 1054 -26.41 -32.88 15.81
C LEU A 1054 -25.89 -31.62 15.11
N ILE A 1055 -26.12 -31.53 13.79
CA ILE A 1055 -25.75 -30.35 12.99
C ILE A 1055 -26.49 -29.11 13.46
N GLN A 1056 -27.75 -29.22 13.91
CA GLN A 1056 -28.50 -28.09 14.47
C GLN A 1056 -27.96 -27.64 15.83
N LYS A 1057 -27.66 -28.56 16.76
CA LYS A 1057 -27.15 -28.28 18.11
C LYS A 1057 -25.76 -27.65 18.14
N PHE A 1058 -24.87 -28.02 17.22
CA PHE A 1058 -23.45 -27.64 17.28
C PHE A 1058 -22.96 -26.94 15.99
N PRO A 1059 -23.20 -25.61 15.83
CA PRO A 1059 -22.88 -24.88 14.59
C PRO A 1059 -21.42 -24.96 14.12
N PHE A 1060 -20.48 -25.18 15.05
CA PHE A 1060 -19.05 -25.27 14.75
C PHE A 1060 -18.53 -26.71 14.56
N ILE A 1061 -19.37 -27.74 14.77
CA ILE A 1061 -19.03 -29.14 14.53
C ILE A 1061 -19.57 -29.54 13.14
N SER A 1062 -19.07 -28.83 12.12
CA SER A 1062 -19.26 -29.12 10.68
C SER A 1062 -17.98 -29.70 10.06
N TYR A 1063 -17.20 -30.41 10.89
CA TYR A 1063 -15.86 -30.96 10.61
C TYR A 1063 -15.64 -32.34 11.28
N ALA A 1064 -16.70 -33.00 11.75
CA ALA A 1064 -16.59 -34.26 12.52
C ALA A 1064 -17.66 -35.32 12.22
N ILE A 1065 -18.57 -35.07 11.25
CA ILE A 1065 -19.26 -36.08 10.45
C ILE A 1065 -19.01 -35.73 8.97
#